data_AF-A0A094CUY1-F1
#
_entry.id   AF-A0A094CUY1-F1
#
_cell.length_a   1.000
_cell.length_b   1.000
_cell.length_c   1.000
_cell.angle_alpha   90.00
_cell.angle_beta   90.00
_cell.angle_gamma   90.00
#
_symmetry.space_group_name_H-M   'P 1'
#
loop_
_entity.id
_entity.type
_entity.pdbx_description
1 polymer ?
#
loop_
_entity_poly.entity_id
_entity_poly.type
_entity_poly.pdbx_seq_one_letter_code
_entity_poly.pdbx_strand_id
1 'polypeptide(L)'
;MAGASCPFCGYEAKTEYDILYHMEDLHAEGNSPFIPTDAQPVDAPQEEYLSRVSQAMEDIGYVECPISECGETVPLGDLDSHLELHSLEDSDKDSHVDNAAWKWEGATEPADSKFDTSLPIALRNLGESSGSLLSATDRQAKAKESWRGILNMPKSIVVPQASPKSKSGKGRLGTAELGPYAYEEKMPAWLHNLLLSDGMPRTTTKLNSSGGITTVKKIGNHVSGVMPVLEKLIEQDPDTEYAYTCHPSVEHVSKLKNEGAFCGYRNIQMLASYIINNRSQGYYHFKDKMPSIFQIQEFIEHAWDVGINSVGRVETGGIVGTRKYIGTPEAQAMLRSLDIDCDAQAFKTDGKLTADELLIKTVEEYFRAGCADSTSKIRTTQLPSIYFQHPGHSMTIVGLEKKLDGSINLLVFDPMFHDAPDVIKHIGKMSFSVKNPAEYLRAYRRNMKYLRKYRAFEVLSQLNFITGNKHKLAEVQAILGDAVDLQSRSIDLVEIQGTIEEISKDKCRRAAEQVQGPVLVEDTALIFNAFQNLPGPYIKWFFESLGHDGLNKLLAGFEDKTAQSVCTFAYSEGPGHEPIIFQGRTDGKIVPARGAIAFGWDPIFEYGPAGQTYAEMPKAEKNKISHRGKALDKLKAWLLEAVDNKA
;
A
#
# COMPACT_ATOMS: atom_id res chain seq x y z
N MET A 1 -34.34 14.36 -55.85
CA MET A 1 -34.22 14.18 -54.40
C MET A 1 -35.34 15.00 -53.79
N ALA A 2 -36.29 14.35 -53.13
CA ALA A 2 -37.45 15.02 -52.55
C ALA A 2 -36.99 15.85 -51.34
N GLY A 3 -37.28 17.16 -51.33
CA GLY A 3 -37.02 18.02 -50.17
C GLY A 3 -37.95 17.65 -49.02
N ALA A 4 -37.46 17.75 -47.78
CA ALA A 4 -38.28 17.57 -46.59
C ALA A 4 -39.02 18.89 -46.28
N SER A 5 -40.27 18.80 -45.83
CA SER A 5 -41.09 19.97 -45.43
C SER A 5 -41.36 19.96 -43.92
N CYS A 6 -41.20 21.11 -43.27
CA CYS A 6 -41.39 21.27 -41.83
C CYS A 6 -42.88 21.08 -41.50
N PRO A 7 -43.25 20.15 -40.60
CA PRO A 7 -44.64 19.83 -40.31
C PRO A 7 -45.35 20.91 -39.47
N PHE A 8 -44.60 21.83 -38.84
CA PHE A 8 -45.16 22.86 -37.95
C PHE A 8 -45.51 24.16 -38.68
N CYS A 9 -44.81 24.49 -39.77
CA CYS A 9 -44.99 25.76 -40.48
C CYS A 9 -44.96 25.66 -42.02
N GLY A 10 -44.73 24.46 -42.58
CA GLY A 10 -44.75 24.22 -44.03
C GLY A 10 -43.48 24.63 -44.79
N TYR A 11 -42.38 24.97 -44.10
CA TYR A 11 -41.11 25.34 -44.72
C TYR A 11 -40.42 24.16 -45.42
N GLU A 12 -40.09 24.28 -46.72
CA GLU A 12 -39.37 23.23 -47.47
C GLU A 12 -37.86 23.47 -47.48
N ALA A 13 -37.10 22.49 -46.97
CA ALA A 13 -35.64 22.52 -46.97
C ALA A 13 -35.04 21.63 -48.07
N LYS A 14 -33.88 22.06 -48.58
CA LYS A 14 -33.13 21.31 -49.60
C LYS A 14 -32.36 20.13 -49.02
N THR A 15 -32.05 20.16 -47.71
CA THR A 15 -31.35 19.10 -47.00
C THR A 15 -32.01 18.83 -45.64
N GLU A 16 -31.87 17.61 -45.11
CA GLU A 16 -32.41 17.23 -43.79
C GLU A 16 -31.76 18.01 -42.65
N TYR A 17 -30.50 18.43 -42.79
CA TYR A 17 -29.82 19.19 -41.75
C TYR A 17 -30.43 20.59 -41.57
N ASP A 18 -30.80 21.23 -42.68
CA ASP A 18 -31.42 22.57 -42.65
C ASP A 18 -32.82 22.53 -42.00
N ILE A 19 -33.54 21.40 -42.11
CA ILE A 19 -34.86 21.28 -41.49
C ILE A 19 -34.78 21.06 -39.97
N LEU A 20 -33.78 20.31 -39.52
CA LEU A 20 -33.53 20.10 -38.09
C LEU A 20 -33.12 21.41 -37.41
N TYR A 21 -32.22 22.18 -38.03
CA TYR A 21 -31.83 23.48 -37.53
C TYR A 21 -33.02 24.45 -37.46
N HIS A 22 -33.87 24.48 -38.50
CA HIS A 22 -35.09 25.27 -38.51
C HIS A 22 -36.06 24.88 -37.37
N MET A 23 -36.21 23.58 -37.08
CA MET A 23 -37.08 23.11 -36.00
C MET A 23 -36.53 23.46 -34.61
N GLU A 24 -35.21 23.39 -34.41
CA GLU A 24 -34.57 23.77 -33.14
C GLU A 24 -34.62 25.28 -32.90
N ASP A 25 -34.43 26.11 -33.92
CA ASP A 25 -34.31 27.56 -33.74
C ASP A 25 -35.67 28.27 -33.60
N LEU A 26 -36.72 27.76 -34.27
CA LEU A 26 -38.02 28.42 -34.34
C LEU A 26 -39.15 27.68 -33.61
N HIS A 27 -38.94 26.43 -33.21
CA HIS A 27 -39.93 25.60 -32.52
C HIS A 27 -39.41 24.97 -31.21
N ALA A 28 -38.30 25.47 -30.65
CA ALA A 28 -37.89 25.11 -29.29
C ALA A 28 -38.85 25.76 -28.28
N GLU A 29 -39.87 25.03 -27.84
CA GLU A 29 -40.79 25.45 -26.78
C GLU A 29 -40.15 25.30 -25.38
N GLY A 30 -40.24 26.36 -24.57
CA GLY A 30 -39.69 26.44 -23.22
C GLY A 30 -40.73 26.39 -22.08
N ASN A 31 -40.21 26.66 -20.86
CA ASN A 31 -40.85 27.00 -19.57
C ASN A 31 -41.24 25.87 -18.58
N SER A 32 -40.49 25.82 -17.47
CA SER A 32 -40.78 25.03 -16.26
C SER A 32 -41.45 25.90 -15.17
N PRO A 33 -42.38 25.36 -14.35
CA PRO A 33 -43.35 26.14 -13.56
C PRO A 33 -42.89 26.57 -12.15
N PHE A 34 -41.58 26.64 -11.88
CA PHE A 34 -41.05 26.96 -10.54
C PHE A 34 -40.26 28.28 -10.45
N ILE A 35 -40.48 29.21 -11.37
CA ILE A 35 -39.92 30.56 -11.33
C ILE A 35 -41.07 31.57 -11.13
N PRO A 36 -41.11 32.32 -10.01
CA PRO A 36 -42.01 33.46 -9.89
C PRO A 36 -41.58 34.56 -10.88
N THR A 37 -42.52 35.10 -11.64
CA THR A 37 -42.28 36.15 -12.63
C THR A 37 -42.68 37.52 -12.07
N ASP A 38 -41.76 38.48 -12.10
CA ASP A 38 -41.97 39.86 -11.65
C ASP A 38 -42.48 40.78 -12.77
N ALA A 39 -43.66 41.39 -12.57
CA ALA A 39 -44.14 42.67 -13.11
C ALA A 39 -45.59 42.87 -12.58
N GLN A 40 -46.07 43.97 -11.98
CA GLN A 40 -45.75 45.41 -12.08
C GLN A 40 -46.49 46.22 -10.94
N PRO A 41 -46.44 47.58 -10.84
CA PRO A 41 -46.25 48.35 -9.59
C PRO A 41 -47.48 49.13 -9.06
N VAL A 42 -47.52 49.48 -7.75
CA VAL A 42 -48.12 50.73 -7.20
C VAL A 42 -47.71 51.02 -5.73
N ASP A 43 -47.35 52.29 -5.46
CA ASP A 43 -47.39 53.13 -4.23
C ASP A 43 -46.52 52.87 -2.95
N ALA A 44 -45.53 53.79 -2.79
CA ALA A 44 -44.82 54.46 -1.66
C ALA A 44 -45.09 54.11 -0.15
N PRO A 45 -44.24 54.55 0.83
CA PRO A 45 -43.09 55.47 0.77
C PRO A 45 -41.77 55.02 1.46
N GLN A 46 -40.73 55.83 1.20
CA GLN A 46 -39.39 55.86 1.80
C GLN A 46 -39.39 55.90 3.33
N GLU A 47 -38.58 55.03 3.95
CA GLU A 47 -37.56 55.35 4.98
C GLU A 47 -37.07 54.03 5.61
N GLU A 48 -35.86 53.57 5.22
CA GLU A 48 -34.90 52.77 6.01
C GLU A 48 -33.85 52.18 5.05
N TYR A 49 -33.11 53.04 4.36
CA TYR A 49 -32.02 52.63 3.47
C TYR A 49 -30.73 53.30 3.93
N LEU A 50 -30.21 52.93 5.10
CA LEU A 50 -28.86 53.27 5.56
C LEU A 50 -28.48 52.43 6.81
N SER A 51 -28.42 51.11 6.70
CA SER A 51 -27.42 50.29 7.41
C SER A 51 -27.51 48.83 6.96
N ARG A 52 -26.34 48.19 6.81
CA ARG A 52 -26.13 46.75 6.53
C ARG A 52 -26.19 46.28 5.07
N VAL A 53 -25.18 46.65 4.28
CA VAL A 53 -24.50 45.67 3.41
C VAL A 53 -23.00 46.01 3.37
N SER A 54 -22.27 45.54 4.39
CA SER A 54 -20.83 45.36 4.37
C SER A 54 -20.54 44.04 5.07
N GLN A 55 -20.87 42.94 4.39
CA GLN A 55 -20.41 41.56 4.66
C GLN A 55 -21.17 40.63 3.71
N ALA A 56 -20.59 40.37 2.53
CA ALA A 56 -20.88 39.17 1.77
C ALA A 56 -19.61 38.32 1.83
N MET A 57 -19.51 37.53 2.90
CA MET A 57 -18.64 36.37 2.97
C MET A 57 -19.30 35.29 2.11
N GLU A 58 -18.60 34.77 1.10
CA GLU A 58 -18.96 33.50 0.46
C GLU A 58 -18.56 32.38 1.42
N ASP A 59 -19.48 31.99 2.31
CA ASP A 59 -19.34 30.80 3.15
C ASP A 59 -19.43 29.55 2.27
N ILE A 60 -18.41 28.68 2.37
CA ILE A 60 -18.47 27.32 1.86
C ILE A 60 -19.49 26.57 2.71
N GLY A 61 -20.71 26.40 2.18
CA GLY A 61 -21.73 25.59 2.82
C GLY A 61 -21.27 24.14 2.92
N TYR A 62 -21.12 23.62 4.13
CA TYR A 62 -21.06 22.19 4.36
C TYR A 62 -22.44 21.70 4.74
N VAL A 63 -22.81 20.53 4.22
CA VAL A 63 -24.13 19.95 4.41
C VAL A 63 -24.00 18.57 5.03
N GLU A 64 -24.81 18.31 6.05
CA GLU A 64 -24.92 16.95 6.58
C GLU A 64 -25.58 16.07 5.53
N CYS A 65 -25.02 14.88 5.34
CA CYS A 65 -25.58 13.88 4.47
C CYS A 65 -27.02 13.57 4.92
N PRO A 66 -27.99 13.60 3.99
CA PRO A 66 -29.40 13.38 4.30
C PRO A 66 -29.71 11.94 4.74
N ILE A 67 -28.76 11.01 4.62
CA ILE A 67 -28.90 9.62 5.07
C ILE A 67 -28.63 9.58 6.57
N SER A 68 -29.67 9.31 7.37
CA SER A 68 -29.66 9.41 8.84
C SER A 68 -28.61 8.54 9.53
N GLU A 69 -28.24 7.42 8.90
CA GLU A 69 -27.20 6.51 9.41
C GLU A 69 -25.79 6.93 9.00
N CYS A 70 -25.65 7.80 7.99
CA CYS A 70 -24.36 8.27 7.51
C CYS A 70 -23.72 9.24 8.52
N GLY A 71 -24.39 10.35 8.83
CA GLY A 71 -23.86 11.37 9.74
C GLY A 71 -22.55 12.03 9.31
N GLU A 72 -22.21 11.99 8.02
CA GLU A 72 -21.07 12.71 7.44
C GLU A 72 -21.49 14.10 6.97
N THR A 73 -20.60 15.08 7.09
CA THR A 73 -20.83 16.43 6.55
C THR A 73 -19.85 16.67 5.41
N VAL A 74 -20.37 16.91 4.22
CA VAL A 74 -19.58 17.06 2.99
C VAL A 74 -19.68 18.49 2.46
N PRO A 75 -18.66 18.98 1.70
CA PRO A 75 -18.79 20.24 0.98
C PRO A 75 -20.02 20.19 0.06
N LEU A 76 -20.83 21.26 0.01
CA LEU A 76 -22.04 21.30 -0.81
C LEU A 76 -21.79 20.95 -2.28
N GLY A 77 -20.63 21.35 -2.83
CA GLY A 77 -20.23 21.03 -4.21
C GLY A 77 -19.91 19.56 -4.47
N ASP A 78 -19.73 18.76 -3.42
CA ASP A 78 -19.39 17.34 -3.50
C ASP A 78 -20.51 16.42 -2.93
N LEU A 79 -21.65 16.99 -2.52
CA LEU A 79 -22.77 16.23 -1.93
C LEU A 79 -23.30 15.15 -2.88
N ASP A 80 -23.49 15.48 -4.17
CA ASP A 80 -24.00 14.52 -5.16
C ASP A 80 -23.08 13.29 -5.28
N SER A 81 -21.78 13.52 -5.21
CA SER A 81 -20.78 12.44 -5.25
C SER A 81 -20.79 11.59 -3.99
N HIS A 82 -21.00 12.22 -2.84
CA HIS A 82 -21.16 11.50 -1.57
C HIS A 82 -22.44 10.64 -1.57
N LEU A 83 -23.54 11.11 -2.16
CA LEU A 83 -24.79 10.35 -2.30
C LEU A 83 -24.68 9.17 -3.28
N GLU A 84 -23.87 9.30 -4.33
CA GLU A 84 -23.56 8.20 -5.24
C GLU A 84 -22.86 7.04 -4.51
N LEU A 85 -22.00 7.34 -3.54
CA LEU A 85 -21.32 6.33 -2.71
C LEU A 85 -22.31 5.50 -1.88
N HIS A 86 -23.29 6.13 -1.24
CA HIS A 86 -24.35 5.40 -0.52
C HIS A 86 -25.15 4.48 -1.45
N SER A 87 -25.39 4.94 -2.68
CA SER A 87 -26.13 4.14 -3.67
C SER A 87 -25.37 2.87 -4.08
N LEU A 88 -24.04 2.92 -4.05
CA LEU A 88 -23.16 1.78 -4.34
C LEU A 88 -23.00 0.85 -3.12
N GLU A 89 -23.09 1.38 -1.89
CA GLU A 89 -23.02 0.58 -0.66
C GLU A 89 -24.31 -0.24 -0.40
N ASP A 90 -25.46 0.24 -0.89
CA ASP A 90 -26.74 -0.48 -0.75
C ASP A 90 -26.95 -1.60 -1.78
N SER A 91 -26.26 -1.57 -2.93
CA SER A 91 -26.33 -2.65 -3.94
C SER A 91 -25.64 -3.95 -3.52
N ASP A 92 -24.72 -3.87 -2.55
CA ASP A 92 -23.83 -4.96 -2.11
C ASP A 92 -24.50 -6.00 -1.17
N LYS A 93 -25.82 -5.86 -0.98
CA LYS A 93 -26.60 -6.73 -0.06
C LYS A 93 -27.23 -7.94 -0.77
N ASP A 94 -27.28 -7.97 -2.10
CA ASP A 94 -28.11 -8.93 -2.86
C ASP A 94 -27.45 -9.43 -4.18
N SER A 95 -26.46 -10.36 -4.16
CA SER A 95 -26.31 -11.30 -5.31
C SER A 95 -25.44 -12.54 -5.06
N HIS A 96 -25.96 -13.69 -5.51
CA HIS A 96 -25.28 -14.97 -5.73
C HIS A 96 -25.41 -15.35 -7.23
N VAL A 97 -24.42 -16.11 -7.75
CA VAL A 97 -24.50 -17.18 -8.78
C VAL A 97 -23.58 -17.03 -10.02
N ASP A 98 -22.62 -17.97 -10.07
CA ASP A 98 -22.08 -18.88 -11.11
C ASP A 98 -21.81 -18.47 -12.58
N ASN A 99 -20.54 -18.72 -12.95
CA ASN A 99 -19.89 -18.59 -14.26
C ASN A 99 -20.01 -19.86 -15.14
N ALA A 100 -20.02 -19.67 -16.47
CA ALA A 100 -19.59 -20.70 -17.42
C ALA A 100 -18.77 -20.09 -18.58
N ALA A 101 -17.53 -20.55 -18.71
CA ALA A 101 -16.50 -20.04 -19.61
C ALA A 101 -16.52 -20.72 -21.01
N TRP A 102 -15.99 -19.99 -22.01
CA TRP A 102 -15.71 -20.48 -23.37
C TRP A 102 -14.18 -20.54 -23.58
N LYS A 103 -13.66 -21.63 -24.17
CA LYS A 103 -12.23 -21.86 -24.49
C LYS A 103 -12.01 -21.78 -26.00
N TRP A 104 -10.86 -21.23 -26.40
CA TRP A 104 -10.34 -21.21 -27.77
C TRP A 104 -9.00 -21.97 -27.85
N GLU A 105 -8.79 -22.76 -28.91
CA GLU A 105 -7.62 -23.61 -29.15
C GLU A 105 -6.68 -23.00 -30.21
N GLY A 106 -5.37 -23.05 -29.96
CA GLY A 106 -4.32 -22.69 -30.90
C GLY A 106 -2.93 -22.79 -30.27
N ALA A 107 -2.32 -23.96 -30.41
CA ALA A 107 -1.04 -24.45 -29.86
C ALA A 107 0.20 -23.62 -30.30
N THR A 108 1.36 -23.62 -29.63
CA THR A 108 2.13 -24.79 -29.13
C THR A 108 2.97 -24.58 -27.85
N GLU A 109 2.75 -25.51 -26.90
CA GLU A 109 3.63 -26.15 -25.90
C GLU A 109 4.28 -25.36 -24.72
N PRO A 110 3.69 -25.51 -23.52
CA PRO A 110 4.30 -25.46 -22.20
C PRO A 110 4.66 -26.87 -21.66
N ALA A 111 5.68 -26.97 -20.80
CA ALA A 111 6.10 -28.25 -20.19
C ALA A 111 5.19 -28.68 -19.01
N ASP A 112 4.63 -29.88 -19.17
CA ASP A 112 3.93 -30.81 -18.25
C ASP A 112 3.79 -30.47 -16.74
N SER A 113 2.56 -30.52 -16.20
CA SER A 113 1.98 -31.79 -15.69
C SER A 113 0.56 -31.62 -15.08
N LYS A 114 -0.26 -32.67 -15.27
CA LYS A 114 -1.73 -32.81 -15.14
C LYS A 114 -2.28 -32.91 -13.70
N PHE A 115 -3.55 -32.55 -13.45
CA PHE A 115 -4.73 -33.47 -13.47
C PHE A 115 -6.06 -32.82 -13.03
N ASP A 116 -7.17 -33.38 -13.53
CA ASP A 116 -8.53 -32.83 -13.71
C ASP A 116 -9.55 -33.20 -12.60
N THR A 117 -10.66 -32.46 -12.60
CA THR A 117 -11.85 -32.46 -11.73
C THR A 117 -13.04 -33.22 -12.32
N SER A 118 -13.77 -34.01 -11.52
CA SER A 118 -15.24 -34.16 -11.67
C SER A 118 -15.90 -34.79 -10.43
N LEU A 119 -17.00 -34.16 -9.98
CA LEU A 119 -17.94 -34.60 -8.93
C LEU A 119 -19.06 -35.49 -9.51
N PRO A 120 -19.73 -36.30 -8.67
CA PRO A 120 -21.19 -36.15 -8.43
C PRO A 120 -21.51 -36.18 -6.92
N ILE A 121 -22.24 -35.23 -6.31
CA ILE A 121 -23.70 -34.99 -6.32
C ILE A 121 -24.55 -36.26 -6.15
N ALA A 122 -24.58 -36.84 -4.95
CA ALA A 122 -25.74 -37.60 -4.44
C ALA A 122 -25.59 -37.88 -2.94
N LEU A 123 -26.11 -36.97 -2.12
CA LEU A 123 -26.94 -37.21 -0.91
C LEU A 123 -26.90 -35.97 -0.03
N ARG A 124 -27.85 -35.09 -0.36
CA ARG A 124 -28.22 -33.90 0.40
C ARG A 124 -28.94 -34.31 1.70
N ASN A 125 -28.63 -33.55 2.76
CA ASN A 125 -29.50 -33.14 3.87
C ASN A 125 -30.16 -34.20 4.77
N LEU A 126 -29.74 -34.21 6.04
CA LEU A 126 -30.54 -34.22 7.29
C LEU A 126 -29.59 -33.55 8.33
N GLY A 127 -29.89 -32.40 8.96
CA GLY A 127 -30.95 -32.19 9.95
C GLY A 127 -30.32 -32.10 11.36
N GLU A 128 -30.12 -30.87 11.85
CA GLU A 128 -30.02 -30.35 13.23
C GLU A 128 -29.45 -31.16 14.43
N SER A 129 -28.63 -30.42 15.20
CA SER A 129 -28.67 -30.24 16.68
C SER A 129 -27.57 -30.84 17.58
N SER A 130 -27.14 -29.96 18.50
CA SER A 130 -26.62 -30.17 19.86
C SER A 130 -25.15 -30.58 20.06
N GLY A 131 -24.49 -29.85 20.97
CA GLY A 131 -23.06 -29.93 21.25
C GLY A 131 -22.66 -30.90 22.35
N SER A 132 -21.35 -31.04 22.54
CA SER A 132 -20.69 -31.50 23.77
C SER A 132 -19.17 -31.35 23.65
N LEU A 133 -18.54 -30.95 24.75
CA LEU A 133 -17.09 -30.81 24.95
C LEU A 133 -16.39 -32.18 24.92
N LEU A 134 -15.20 -32.26 24.29
CA LEU A 134 -14.31 -33.43 24.35
C LEU A 134 -12.93 -33.10 24.97
N SER A 135 -12.34 -34.14 25.59
CA SER A 135 -11.37 -34.11 26.69
C SER A 135 -9.89 -33.98 26.28
N ALA A 136 -9.01 -33.79 27.27
CA ALA A 136 -7.58 -33.50 27.11
C ALA A 136 -6.73 -34.66 26.53
N THR A 137 -7.19 -35.91 26.56
CA THR A 137 -6.44 -37.06 26.05
C THR A 137 -6.49 -37.17 24.51
N ASP A 138 -7.53 -36.64 23.87
CA ASP A 138 -7.65 -36.63 22.40
C ASP A 138 -6.78 -35.56 21.73
N ARG A 139 -6.28 -34.57 22.51
CA ARG A 139 -5.33 -33.55 22.02
C ARG A 139 -3.91 -34.08 21.88
N GLN A 140 -3.54 -35.10 22.65
CA GLN A 140 -2.18 -35.64 22.68
C GLN A 140 -1.90 -36.64 21.55
N ALA A 141 -2.92 -37.37 21.08
CA ALA A 141 -2.81 -38.25 19.92
C ALA A 141 -2.64 -37.47 18.60
N LYS A 142 -3.39 -36.37 18.43
CA LYS A 142 -3.29 -35.46 17.26
C LYS A 142 -1.95 -34.72 17.16
N ALA A 143 -1.30 -34.47 18.30
CA ALA A 143 0.04 -33.88 18.36
C ALA A 143 1.12 -34.87 17.89
N LYS A 144 1.07 -36.15 18.29
CA LYS A 144 2.06 -37.15 17.83
C LYS A 144 1.97 -37.45 16.33
N GLU A 145 0.80 -37.28 15.72
CA GLU A 145 0.60 -37.47 14.28
C GLU A 145 1.10 -36.28 13.45
N SER A 146 0.89 -35.04 13.94
CA SER A 146 1.48 -33.82 13.33
C SER A 146 3.01 -33.85 13.33
N TRP A 147 3.63 -34.40 14.37
CA TRP A 147 5.10 -34.45 14.49
C TRP A 147 5.77 -35.50 13.60
N ARG A 148 5.04 -36.52 13.14
CA ARG A 148 5.58 -37.52 12.19
C ARG A 148 5.61 -37.03 10.74
N GLY A 149 4.69 -36.14 10.35
CA GLY A 149 4.68 -35.51 9.03
C GLY A 149 5.79 -34.46 8.83
N ILE A 150 6.31 -33.88 9.91
CA ILE A 150 7.38 -32.88 9.87
C ILE A 150 8.76 -33.51 9.62
N LEU A 151 8.95 -34.81 9.86
CA LEU A 151 10.28 -35.45 9.94
C LEU A 151 10.64 -36.40 8.79
N ASN A 152 9.85 -36.48 7.71
CA ASN A 152 10.19 -37.14 6.43
C ASN A 152 11.08 -38.41 6.52
N MET A 153 10.57 -39.50 7.12
CA MET A 153 11.20 -40.84 7.07
C MET A 153 10.40 -41.82 6.19
N PRO A 154 11.04 -42.68 5.36
CA PRO A 154 10.36 -43.69 4.55
C PRO A 154 10.31 -45.06 5.30
N LYS A 155 9.45 -46.05 5.05
CA LYS A 155 8.71 -46.51 3.84
C LYS A 155 7.39 -47.21 4.22
N SER A 156 6.45 -47.20 3.28
CA SER A 156 5.68 -48.35 2.73
C SER A 156 4.18 -48.09 2.55
N ILE A 157 3.68 -48.71 1.48
CA ILE A 157 2.45 -48.46 0.72
C ILE A 157 1.26 -49.22 1.32
N VAL A 158 0.08 -48.57 1.51
CA VAL A 158 -1.30 -49.10 1.26
C VAL A 158 -2.30 -47.92 1.07
N VAL A 159 -3.30 -48.15 0.20
CA VAL A 159 -4.41 -47.34 -0.38
C VAL A 159 -5.53 -46.90 0.64
N PRO A 160 -6.39 -45.89 0.37
CA PRO A 160 -6.89 -44.93 1.36
C PRO A 160 -8.28 -45.22 1.99
N GLN A 161 -8.53 -44.59 3.14
CA GLN A 161 -9.84 -44.33 3.73
C GLN A 161 -10.03 -42.81 3.91
N ALA A 162 -11.24 -42.31 3.63
CA ALA A 162 -11.55 -40.88 3.51
C ALA A 162 -12.20 -40.30 4.77
N SER A 163 -11.83 -39.05 5.13
CA SER A 163 -12.62 -37.97 5.78
C SER A 163 -11.70 -36.82 6.25
N PRO A 164 -12.22 -35.63 6.61
CA PRO A 164 -12.73 -34.55 5.76
C PRO A 164 -11.81 -33.31 5.70
N LYS A 165 -11.93 -32.52 4.63
CA LYS A 165 -11.25 -31.23 4.45
C LYS A 165 -11.83 -30.16 5.38
N SER A 166 -10.98 -29.48 6.16
CA SER A 166 -11.27 -28.15 6.68
C SER A 166 -11.13 -27.14 5.53
N LYS A 167 -12.11 -26.25 5.40
CA LYS A 167 -12.01 -25.05 4.56
C LYS A 167 -11.04 -24.09 5.26
N SER A 168 -9.88 -23.82 4.69
CA SER A 168 -9.04 -22.68 5.10
C SER A 168 -9.24 -21.53 4.11
N GLY A 169 -10.39 -20.86 4.21
CA GLY A 169 -10.53 -19.53 3.63
C GLY A 169 -9.96 -18.52 4.63
N LYS A 170 -8.71 -18.09 4.45
CA LYS A 170 -8.30 -16.77 4.98
C LYS A 170 -9.04 -15.74 4.13
N GLY A 171 -10.24 -15.37 4.57
CA GLY A 171 -11.11 -14.46 3.83
C GLY A 171 -10.56 -13.04 3.90
N ARG A 172 -9.65 -12.70 2.99
CA ARG A 172 -9.50 -11.32 2.49
C ARG A 172 -10.87 -10.85 1.97
N LEU A 173 -11.17 -9.56 2.04
CA LEU A 173 -12.26 -9.03 1.23
C LEU A 173 -11.81 -9.30 -0.21
N GLY A 174 -12.48 -10.22 -0.90
CA GLY A 174 -12.30 -10.37 -2.35
C GLY A 174 -12.71 -9.07 -3.04
N THR A 175 -12.71 -9.05 -4.37
CA THR A 175 -13.39 -7.99 -5.15
C THR A 175 -14.89 -8.04 -4.83
N ALA A 176 -15.28 -7.56 -3.65
CA ALA A 176 -16.66 -7.44 -3.22
C ALA A 176 -17.28 -6.45 -4.19
N GLU A 177 -17.94 -7.02 -5.19
CA GLU A 177 -18.60 -6.40 -6.32
C GLU A 177 -17.65 -5.59 -7.21
N LEU A 178 -17.32 -6.16 -8.37
CA LEU A 178 -16.52 -5.60 -9.48
C LEU A 178 -17.01 -4.22 -10.01
N GLY A 179 -17.92 -3.58 -9.28
CA GLY A 179 -18.55 -2.32 -9.56
C GLY A 179 -19.59 -2.45 -10.67
N PRO A 180 -20.28 -1.34 -11.00
CA PRO A 180 -21.18 -1.30 -12.14
C PRO A 180 -20.47 -1.56 -13.49
N TYR A 181 -19.14 -1.55 -13.51
CA TYR A 181 -18.30 -1.71 -14.70
C TYR A 181 -17.59 -3.06 -14.78
N ALA A 182 -18.00 -4.03 -13.96
CA ALA A 182 -17.42 -5.37 -13.88
C ALA A 182 -17.17 -6.05 -15.24
N TYR A 183 -18.15 -5.92 -16.13
CA TYR A 183 -18.17 -6.53 -17.46
C TYR A 183 -17.85 -5.54 -18.58
N GLU A 184 -17.36 -4.34 -18.24
CA GLU A 184 -16.98 -3.36 -19.25
C GLU A 184 -15.75 -3.84 -20.02
N GLU A 185 -15.88 -3.95 -21.35
CA GLU A 185 -14.74 -4.23 -22.23
C GLU A 185 -13.88 -2.99 -22.48
N LYS A 186 -14.50 -1.81 -22.56
CA LYS A 186 -13.81 -0.55 -22.81
C LYS A 186 -14.59 0.66 -22.29
N MET A 187 -13.88 1.60 -21.66
CA MET A 187 -14.44 2.86 -21.20
C MET A 187 -14.83 3.79 -22.36
N PRO A 188 -15.77 4.72 -22.16
CA PRO A 188 -16.14 5.71 -23.17
C PRO A 188 -14.95 6.58 -23.64
N ALA A 189 -14.90 6.90 -24.94
CA ALA A 189 -13.78 7.66 -25.53
C ALA A 189 -13.59 9.05 -24.89
N TRP A 190 -14.68 9.71 -24.47
CA TRP A 190 -14.59 11.01 -23.79
C TRP A 190 -13.87 10.90 -22.44
N LEU A 191 -14.11 9.82 -21.68
CA LEU A 191 -13.49 9.57 -20.39
C LEU A 191 -12.03 9.15 -20.58
N HIS A 192 -11.76 8.29 -21.56
CA HIS A 192 -10.40 7.95 -21.94
C HIS A 192 -9.55 9.21 -22.25
N ASN A 193 -10.11 10.14 -23.03
CA ASN A 193 -9.44 11.41 -23.34
C ASN A 193 -9.29 12.34 -22.13
N LEU A 194 -10.26 12.31 -21.20
CA LEU A 194 -10.18 13.03 -19.93
C LEU A 194 -9.02 12.49 -19.08
N LEU A 195 -8.93 11.17 -18.93
CA LEU A 195 -7.86 10.50 -18.17
C LEU A 195 -6.49 10.66 -18.83
N LEU A 196 -6.40 10.66 -20.16
CA LEU A 196 -5.14 10.95 -20.87
C LEU A 196 -4.63 12.36 -20.61
N SER A 197 -5.53 13.30 -20.33
CA SER A 197 -5.15 14.66 -19.96
C SER A 197 -4.67 14.80 -18.50
N ASP A 198 -4.86 13.73 -17.70
CA ASP A 198 -4.45 13.46 -16.32
C ASP A 198 -4.15 14.70 -15.47
N GLY A 199 -5.13 15.59 -15.38
CA GLY A 199 -5.04 16.77 -14.52
C GLY A 199 -3.83 17.69 -14.78
N MET A 200 -3.21 17.66 -15.98
CA MET A 200 -2.13 18.60 -16.30
C MET A 200 -2.62 20.04 -16.09
N PRO A 201 -1.82 20.91 -15.43
CA PRO A 201 -2.24 22.27 -15.14
C PRO A 201 -2.56 22.99 -16.44
N ARG A 202 -3.86 23.21 -16.69
CA ARG A 202 -4.36 23.87 -17.90
C ARG A 202 -4.55 25.34 -17.62
N THR A 203 -3.81 26.16 -18.34
CA THR A 203 -4.03 27.60 -18.40
C THR A 203 -5.28 27.85 -19.25
N THR A 204 -6.37 28.26 -18.63
CA THR A 204 -7.62 28.56 -19.35
C THR A 204 -7.88 30.05 -19.32
N THR A 205 -8.05 30.63 -20.50
CA THR A 205 -8.35 32.04 -20.68
C THR A 205 -9.86 32.23 -20.50
N LYS A 206 -10.29 32.93 -19.44
CA LYS A 206 -11.70 33.30 -19.21
C LYS A 206 -11.93 34.77 -19.51
N LEU A 207 -13.08 35.11 -20.06
CA LEU A 207 -13.55 36.50 -20.11
C LEU A 207 -14.18 36.84 -18.75
N ASN A 208 -13.76 37.95 -18.14
CA ASN A 208 -14.43 38.47 -16.96
C ASN A 208 -15.71 39.23 -17.35
N SER A 209 -16.54 39.55 -16.36
CA SER A 209 -17.81 40.28 -16.53
C SER A 209 -17.64 41.70 -17.09
N SER A 210 -16.40 42.22 -17.16
CA SER A 210 -16.06 43.53 -17.72
C SER A 210 -15.35 43.44 -19.09
N GLY A 211 -15.35 42.27 -19.74
CA GLY A 211 -14.76 42.06 -21.08
C GLY A 211 -13.24 41.92 -21.11
N GLY A 212 -12.58 41.91 -19.95
CA GLY A 212 -11.15 41.64 -19.79
C GLY A 212 -10.83 40.15 -19.82
N ILE A 213 -9.67 39.82 -20.39
CA ILE A 213 -9.16 38.45 -20.46
C ILE A 213 -8.39 38.12 -19.17
N THR A 214 -8.86 37.15 -18.39
CA THR A 214 -8.16 36.62 -17.23
C THR A 214 -7.64 35.21 -17.49
N THR A 215 -6.35 35.03 -17.28
CA THR A 215 -5.67 33.75 -17.39
C THR A 215 -5.80 32.99 -16.08
N VAL A 216 -6.66 31.97 -16.03
CA VAL A 216 -6.86 31.14 -14.84
C VAL A 216 -6.08 29.85 -15.00
N LYS A 217 -5.05 29.65 -14.16
CA LYS A 217 -4.33 28.38 -14.05
C LYS A 217 -5.22 27.40 -13.30
N LYS A 218 -5.77 26.41 -14.00
CA LYS A 218 -6.53 25.33 -13.36
C LYS A 218 -5.51 24.45 -12.63
N ILE A 219 -5.62 24.37 -11.31
CA ILE A 219 -4.83 23.47 -10.47
C ILE A 219 -5.13 22.04 -10.95
N GLY A 220 -4.08 21.22 -11.04
CA GLY A 220 -4.26 19.80 -11.36
C GLY A 220 -5.08 19.10 -10.29
N ASN A 221 -5.42 17.84 -10.51
CA ASN A 221 -6.13 17.04 -9.52
C ASN A 221 -5.22 16.52 -8.39
N HIS A 222 -3.93 16.88 -8.40
CA HIS A 222 -2.95 16.58 -7.37
C HIS A 222 -2.51 17.88 -6.66
N VAL A 223 -2.44 17.85 -5.33
CA VAL A 223 -2.07 19.00 -4.50
C VAL A 223 -0.94 18.61 -3.56
N SER A 224 0.19 19.29 -3.73
CA SER A 224 1.40 19.15 -2.91
C SER A 224 1.35 20.07 -1.69
N GLY A 225 1.87 19.60 -0.55
CA GLY A 225 2.02 20.44 0.66
C GLY A 225 0.76 20.59 1.52
N VAL A 226 -0.25 19.72 1.34
CA VAL A 226 -1.44 19.66 2.19
C VAL A 226 -1.07 19.20 3.61
N MET A 227 -0.19 18.19 3.74
CA MET A 227 0.20 17.63 5.05
C MET A 227 0.72 18.69 6.05
N PRO A 228 1.68 19.57 5.70
CA PRO A 228 2.11 20.66 6.60
C PRO A 228 1.00 21.65 6.99
N VAL A 229 -0.03 21.81 6.16
CA VAL A 229 -1.18 22.66 6.49
C VAL A 229 -2.08 21.94 7.51
N LEU A 230 -2.34 20.64 7.30
CA LEU A 230 -3.11 19.82 8.25
C LEU A 230 -2.44 19.75 9.61
N GLU A 231 -1.12 19.52 9.66
CA GLU A 231 -0.34 19.52 10.90
C GLU A 231 -0.54 20.80 11.70
N LYS A 232 -0.46 21.97 11.04
CA LYS A 232 -0.69 23.28 11.68
C LYS A 232 -2.12 23.51 12.11
N LEU A 233 -3.10 22.99 11.37
CA LEU A 233 -4.51 23.06 11.75
C LEU A 233 -4.77 22.19 12.98
N ILE A 234 -4.21 20.98 13.04
CA ILE A 234 -4.34 20.05 14.16
C ILE A 234 -3.64 20.61 15.41
N GLU A 235 -2.47 21.21 15.25
CA GLU A 235 -1.75 21.90 16.33
C GLU A 235 -2.63 22.99 16.98
N GLN A 236 -3.37 23.73 16.15
CA GLN A 236 -4.30 24.79 16.59
C GLN A 236 -5.61 24.27 17.17
N ASP A 237 -5.99 23.02 16.92
CA ASP A 237 -7.25 22.46 17.41
C ASP A 237 -7.16 22.21 18.94
N PRO A 238 -7.96 22.91 19.76
CA PRO A 238 -7.86 22.81 21.22
C PRO A 238 -8.30 21.44 21.74
N ASP A 239 -9.09 20.69 20.99
CA ASP A 239 -9.63 19.40 21.43
C ASP A 239 -8.65 18.25 21.15
N THR A 240 -7.59 18.49 20.38
CA THR A 240 -6.60 17.46 20.04
C THR A 240 -5.55 17.32 21.13
N GLU A 241 -5.38 16.09 21.64
CA GLU A 241 -4.33 15.72 22.59
C GLU A 241 -2.99 15.59 21.85
N TYR A 242 -2.96 14.74 20.82
CA TYR A 242 -1.84 14.59 19.90
C TYR A 242 -2.30 13.94 18.58
N ALA A 243 -1.47 14.02 17.55
CA ALA A 243 -1.68 13.29 16.31
C ALA A 243 -0.35 12.77 15.74
N TYR A 244 -0.38 11.56 15.19
CA TYR A 244 0.67 11.07 14.31
C TYR A 244 0.34 11.39 12.86
N THR A 245 1.35 11.77 12.08
CA THR A 245 1.22 12.01 10.63
C THR A 245 2.25 11.22 9.84
N CYS A 246 1.90 10.81 8.62
CA CYS A 246 2.84 10.26 7.66
C CYS A 246 3.83 11.34 7.19
N HIS A 247 4.80 10.93 6.38
CA HIS A 247 5.77 11.86 5.83
C HIS A 247 5.10 13.00 5.03
N PRO A 248 5.54 14.27 5.18
CA PRO A 248 4.87 15.44 4.60
C PRO A 248 4.93 15.55 3.07
N SER A 249 5.69 14.67 2.41
CA SER A 249 5.78 14.61 0.95
C SER A 249 4.65 13.85 0.28
N VAL A 250 3.73 13.24 1.05
CA VAL A 250 2.54 12.60 0.50
C VAL A 250 1.64 13.69 -0.08
N GLU A 251 1.31 13.56 -1.36
CA GLU A 251 0.43 14.48 -2.07
C GLU A 251 -0.99 13.94 -2.08
N HIS A 252 -1.97 14.84 -1.98
CA HIS A 252 -3.38 14.45 -2.12
C HIS A 252 -3.73 14.41 -3.61
N VAL A 253 -4.37 13.34 -4.07
CA VAL A 253 -4.86 13.21 -5.45
C VAL A 253 -6.37 12.98 -5.44
N SER A 254 -7.09 13.99 -5.91
CA SER A 254 -8.54 14.03 -6.06
C SER A 254 -9.00 13.52 -7.43
N LYS A 255 -10.29 13.20 -7.54
CA LYS A 255 -10.92 12.84 -8.80
C LYS A 255 -11.04 14.03 -9.73
N LEU A 256 -11.03 13.76 -11.03
CA LEU A 256 -11.42 14.73 -12.05
C LEU A 256 -12.95 14.91 -12.03
N LYS A 257 -13.40 16.10 -12.45
CA LYS A 257 -14.84 16.34 -12.65
C LYS A 257 -15.38 15.36 -13.69
N ASN A 258 -16.47 14.67 -13.35
CA ASN A 258 -17.15 13.66 -14.17
C ASN A 258 -16.34 12.37 -14.42
N GLU A 259 -15.31 12.08 -13.63
CA GLU A 259 -14.47 10.88 -13.81
C GLU A 259 -15.18 9.57 -13.45
N GLY A 260 -16.06 9.60 -12.44
CA GLY A 260 -16.60 8.41 -11.79
C GLY A 260 -15.65 7.83 -10.74
N ALA A 261 -15.88 6.57 -10.34
CA ALA A 261 -15.20 5.93 -9.21
C ALA A 261 -13.87 5.25 -9.62
N PHE A 262 -12.78 6.02 -9.54
CA PHE A 262 -11.39 5.53 -9.70
C PHE A 262 -10.59 5.60 -8.39
N CYS A 263 -11.27 5.51 -7.24
CA CYS A 263 -10.65 5.75 -5.92
C CYS A 263 -9.39 4.90 -5.69
N GLY A 264 -9.43 3.59 -5.99
CA GLY A 264 -8.27 2.71 -5.82
C GLY A 264 -7.05 3.17 -6.62
N TYR A 265 -7.24 3.61 -7.87
CA TYR A 265 -6.17 4.14 -8.71
C TYR A 265 -5.60 5.44 -8.16
N ARG A 266 -6.45 6.35 -7.69
CA ARG A 266 -6.03 7.63 -7.08
C ARG A 266 -5.29 7.41 -5.75
N ASN A 267 -5.68 6.42 -4.95
CA ASN A 267 -4.94 6.02 -3.75
C ASN A 267 -3.56 5.42 -4.08
N ILE A 268 -3.44 4.65 -5.16
CA ILE A 268 -2.11 4.21 -5.66
C ILE A 268 -1.26 5.42 -6.07
N GLN A 269 -1.83 6.44 -6.70
CA GLN A 269 -1.10 7.69 -7.01
C GLN A 269 -0.64 8.39 -5.72
N MET A 270 -1.47 8.45 -4.69
CA MET A 270 -1.08 9.02 -3.39
C MET A 270 0.07 8.22 -2.74
N LEU A 271 0.04 6.89 -2.76
CA LEU A 271 1.17 6.07 -2.32
C LEU A 271 2.42 6.33 -3.15
N ALA A 272 2.28 6.38 -4.49
CA ALA A 272 3.39 6.64 -5.40
C ALA A 272 4.03 8.02 -5.19
N SER A 273 3.26 9.02 -4.75
CA SER A 273 3.79 10.35 -4.42
C SER A 273 4.90 10.31 -3.37
N TYR A 274 4.74 9.50 -2.32
CA TYR A 274 5.78 9.29 -1.32
C TYR A 274 7.02 8.62 -1.93
N ILE A 275 6.80 7.59 -2.75
CA ILE A 275 7.87 6.81 -3.36
C ILE A 275 8.73 7.69 -4.26
N ILE A 276 8.08 8.47 -5.12
CA ILE A 276 8.74 9.37 -6.06
C ILE A 276 9.47 10.48 -5.29
N ASN A 277 8.78 11.15 -4.37
CA ASN A 277 9.33 12.32 -3.68
C ASN A 277 10.48 11.96 -2.72
N ASN A 278 10.51 10.74 -2.15
CA ASN A 278 11.59 10.28 -1.28
C ASN A 278 12.60 9.37 -1.98
N ARG A 279 12.43 9.10 -3.27
CA ARG A 279 13.23 8.12 -4.02
C ARG A 279 13.32 6.77 -3.29
N SER A 280 12.20 6.32 -2.72
CA SER A 280 12.12 5.06 -1.97
C SER A 280 12.17 3.85 -2.92
N GLN A 281 12.12 2.64 -2.37
CA GLN A 281 12.19 1.41 -3.16
C GLN A 281 11.20 1.43 -4.34
N GLY A 282 11.66 0.98 -5.52
CA GLY A 282 10.87 0.98 -6.77
C GLY A 282 10.68 2.33 -7.47
N TYR A 283 11.18 3.46 -6.95
CA TYR A 283 10.93 4.79 -7.53
C TYR A 283 11.32 4.94 -9.01
N TYR A 284 12.36 4.22 -9.45
CA TYR A 284 12.88 4.27 -10.82
C TYR A 284 11.87 3.77 -11.87
N HIS A 285 10.91 2.92 -11.48
CA HIS A 285 9.83 2.49 -12.36
C HIS A 285 8.90 3.64 -12.77
N PHE A 286 8.78 4.67 -11.92
CA PHE A 286 7.91 5.83 -12.15
C PHE A 286 8.57 6.96 -12.95
N LYS A 287 9.89 6.89 -13.21
CA LYS A 287 10.65 7.89 -14.00
C LYS A 287 10.43 9.34 -13.51
N ASP A 288 10.45 9.54 -12.20
CA ASP A 288 10.22 10.82 -11.53
C ASP A 288 8.88 11.50 -11.88
N LYS A 289 7.86 10.72 -12.28
CA LYS A 289 6.52 11.23 -12.64
C LYS A 289 5.43 10.40 -11.97
N MET A 290 4.34 11.06 -11.59
CA MET A 290 3.14 10.38 -11.12
C MET A 290 2.64 9.40 -12.20
N PRO A 291 2.40 8.12 -11.88
CA PRO A 291 1.87 7.18 -12.85
C PRO A 291 0.42 7.56 -13.18
N SER A 292 0.08 7.59 -14.47
CA SER A 292 -1.31 7.75 -14.90
C SER A 292 -2.14 6.51 -14.59
N ILE A 293 -3.47 6.64 -14.61
CA ILE A 293 -4.39 5.50 -14.42
C ILE A 293 -4.08 4.37 -15.40
N PHE A 294 -3.77 4.69 -16.66
CA PHE A 294 -3.41 3.68 -17.66
C PHE A 294 -2.11 2.94 -17.32
N GLN A 295 -1.10 3.66 -16.84
CA GLN A 295 0.15 3.02 -16.41
C GLN A 295 -0.07 2.13 -15.18
N ILE A 296 -0.94 2.55 -14.25
CA ILE A 296 -1.32 1.72 -13.11
C ILE A 296 -2.02 0.43 -13.58
N GLN A 297 -2.97 0.53 -14.52
CA GLN A 297 -3.63 -0.64 -15.11
C GLN A 297 -2.62 -1.58 -15.78
N GLU A 298 -1.68 -1.04 -16.56
CA GLU A 298 -0.60 -1.82 -17.19
C GLU A 298 0.31 -2.50 -16.16
N PHE A 299 0.67 -1.83 -15.07
CA PHE A 299 1.50 -2.44 -14.02
C PHE A 299 0.78 -3.57 -13.30
N ILE A 300 -0.52 -3.41 -13.00
CA ILE A 300 -1.34 -4.46 -12.38
C ILE A 300 -1.48 -5.67 -13.33
N GLU A 301 -1.76 -5.43 -14.60
CA GLU A 301 -1.87 -6.50 -15.59
C GLU A 301 -0.55 -7.24 -15.82
N HIS A 302 0.57 -6.50 -15.84
CA HIS A 302 1.89 -7.09 -15.87
C HIS A 302 2.16 -7.96 -14.64
N ALA A 303 1.77 -7.50 -13.44
CA ALA A 303 1.89 -8.29 -12.21
C ALA A 303 1.14 -9.63 -12.32
N TRP A 304 -0.06 -9.62 -12.91
CA TRP A 304 -0.83 -10.83 -13.17
C TRP A 304 -0.15 -11.77 -14.16
N ASP A 305 0.48 -11.22 -15.22
CA ASP A 305 1.18 -12.00 -16.25
C ASP A 305 2.40 -12.74 -15.69
N VAL A 306 3.07 -12.16 -14.70
CA VAL A 306 4.19 -12.81 -13.98
C VAL A 306 3.74 -13.68 -12.80
N GLY A 307 2.43 -13.89 -12.64
CA GLY A 307 1.84 -14.80 -11.66
C GLY A 307 1.61 -14.21 -10.27
N ILE A 308 1.78 -12.90 -10.08
CA ILE A 308 1.50 -12.23 -8.81
C ILE A 308 0.01 -11.90 -8.74
N ASN A 309 -0.72 -12.54 -7.83
CA ASN A 309 -2.16 -12.33 -7.64
C ASN A 309 -2.99 -12.45 -8.93
N SER A 310 -2.64 -13.41 -9.80
CA SER A 310 -3.25 -13.60 -11.12
C SER A 310 -4.75 -13.97 -11.08
N VAL A 311 -5.31 -14.22 -9.89
CA VAL A 311 -6.75 -14.44 -9.67
C VAL A 311 -7.56 -13.23 -10.12
N GLY A 312 -7.07 -11.99 -9.89
CA GLY A 312 -7.76 -10.77 -10.30
C GLY A 312 -7.98 -10.68 -11.81
N ARG A 313 -7.06 -11.20 -12.64
CA ARG A 313 -7.23 -11.28 -14.10
C ARG A 313 -8.38 -12.21 -14.49
N VAL A 314 -8.54 -13.32 -13.78
CA VAL A 314 -9.61 -14.31 -14.01
C VAL A 314 -10.97 -13.73 -13.61
N GLU A 315 -11.02 -12.97 -12.52
CA GLU A 315 -12.26 -12.36 -12.00
C GLU A 315 -12.72 -11.16 -12.84
N THR A 316 -11.79 -10.31 -13.26
CA THR A 316 -12.11 -9.06 -13.98
C THR A 316 -12.13 -9.22 -15.50
N GLY A 317 -11.46 -10.23 -16.07
CA GLY A 317 -11.22 -10.33 -17.51
C GLY A 317 -10.23 -9.28 -18.05
N GLY A 318 -9.42 -8.66 -17.18
CA GLY A 318 -8.52 -7.56 -17.51
C GLY A 318 -9.12 -6.19 -17.16
N ILE A 319 -8.26 -5.21 -16.89
CA ILE A 319 -8.66 -3.88 -16.42
C ILE A 319 -8.18 -2.75 -17.32
N VAL A 320 -7.23 -2.99 -18.22
CA VAL A 320 -6.68 -1.97 -19.12
C VAL A 320 -7.78 -1.35 -19.98
N GLY A 321 -7.89 -0.02 -19.93
CA GLY A 321 -8.87 0.72 -20.71
C GLY A 321 -10.32 0.61 -20.19
N THR A 322 -10.52 0.11 -18.97
CA THR A 322 -11.85 -0.03 -18.34
C THR A 322 -11.98 0.86 -17.10
N ARG A 323 -13.20 0.99 -16.59
CA ARG A 323 -13.56 1.63 -15.31
C ARG A 323 -13.66 0.63 -14.15
N LYS A 324 -13.12 -0.58 -14.29
CA LYS A 324 -13.24 -1.63 -13.27
C LYS A 324 -12.58 -1.21 -11.97
N TYR A 325 -13.25 -1.53 -10.88
CA TYR A 325 -12.76 -1.24 -9.54
C TYR A 325 -11.55 -2.11 -9.23
N ILE A 326 -10.67 -1.56 -8.41
CA ILE A 326 -9.49 -2.25 -7.89
C ILE A 326 -9.45 -2.07 -6.38
N GLY A 327 -8.83 -3.01 -5.69
CA GLY A 327 -8.68 -2.95 -4.24
C GLY A 327 -7.24 -3.18 -3.77
N THR A 328 -7.12 -3.51 -2.50
CA THR A 328 -5.87 -3.93 -1.86
C THR A 328 -5.11 -5.02 -2.64
N PRO A 329 -5.77 -6.06 -3.20
CA PRO A 329 -5.08 -7.13 -3.93
C PRO A 329 -4.38 -6.63 -5.20
N GLU A 330 -5.00 -5.75 -5.98
CA GLU A 330 -4.42 -5.16 -7.18
C GLU A 330 -3.28 -4.19 -6.83
N ALA A 331 -3.50 -3.32 -5.83
CA ALA A 331 -2.47 -2.42 -5.35
C ALA A 331 -1.23 -3.20 -4.86
N GLN A 332 -1.44 -4.28 -4.10
CA GLN A 332 -0.35 -5.17 -3.66
C GLN A 332 0.36 -5.84 -4.84
N ALA A 333 -0.39 -6.32 -5.83
CA ALA A 333 0.18 -6.97 -7.02
C ALA A 333 1.11 -6.02 -7.78
N MET A 334 0.62 -4.79 -8.04
CA MET A 334 1.42 -3.74 -8.66
C MET A 334 2.69 -3.46 -7.87
N LEU A 335 2.58 -3.13 -6.57
CA LEU A 335 3.75 -2.78 -5.75
C LEU A 335 4.78 -3.90 -5.77
N ARG A 336 4.38 -5.16 -5.55
CA ARG A 336 5.30 -6.30 -5.58
C ARG A 336 5.95 -6.53 -6.94
N SER A 337 5.23 -6.32 -8.04
CA SER A 337 5.80 -6.45 -9.39
C SER A 337 6.85 -5.38 -9.72
N LEU A 338 6.78 -4.23 -9.04
CA LEU A 338 7.72 -3.11 -9.18
C LEU A 338 8.85 -3.17 -8.15
N ASP A 339 9.08 -4.33 -7.55
CA ASP A 339 10.03 -4.56 -6.45
C ASP A 339 9.78 -3.65 -5.23
N ILE A 340 8.53 -3.23 -4.97
CA ILE A 340 8.15 -2.40 -3.81
C ILE A 340 7.57 -3.30 -2.72
N ASP A 341 8.26 -3.38 -1.58
CA ASP A 341 7.83 -4.20 -0.46
C ASP A 341 6.60 -3.60 0.22
N CYS A 342 5.57 -4.44 0.39
CA CYS A 342 4.29 -4.06 0.98
C CYS A 342 3.63 -5.24 1.69
N ASP A 343 2.97 -4.94 2.81
CA ASP A 343 2.16 -5.88 3.58
C ASP A 343 0.68 -5.50 3.51
N ALA A 344 -0.17 -6.51 3.35
CA ALA A 344 -1.61 -6.34 3.25
C ALA A 344 -2.29 -7.07 4.40
N GLN A 345 -3.06 -6.33 5.20
CA GLN A 345 -3.74 -6.86 6.37
C GLN A 345 -5.24 -6.68 6.22
N ALA A 346 -6.00 -7.69 6.62
CA ALA A 346 -7.45 -7.66 6.62
C ALA A 346 -7.98 -7.79 8.06
N PHE A 347 -8.92 -6.92 8.42
CA PHE A 347 -9.51 -6.85 9.74
C PHE A 347 -10.97 -7.27 9.70
N LYS A 348 -11.31 -8.24 10.56
CA LYS A 348 -12.68 -8.70 10.82
C LYS A 348 -12.81 -8.92 12.32
N THR A 349 -14.00 -8.73 12.87
CA THR A 349 -14.29 -8.98 14.29
C THR A 349 -13.82 -10.38 14.67
N ASP A 350 -12.92 -10.47 15.66
CA ASP A 350 -12.23 -11.71 16.04
C ASP A 350 -12.80 -12.35 17.32
N GLY A 351 -13.98 -11.88 17.75
CA GLY A 351 -14.67 -12.29 18.97
C GLY A 351 -14.19 -11.58 20.24
N LYS A 352 -13.08 -10.84 20.20
CA LYS A 352 -12.60 -9.99 21.31
C LYS A 352 -12.70 -8.51 20.98
N LEU A 353 -12.21 -8.12 19.80
CA LEU A 353 -12.21 -6.75 19.31
C LEU A 353 -13.05 -6.66 18.04
N THR A 354 -13.70 -5.52 17.85
CA THR A 354 -14.40 -5.22 16.60
C THR A 354 -13.39 -4.90 15.48
N ALA A 355 -13.83 -4.98 14.22
CA ALA A 355 -12.95 -4.72 13.07
C ALA A 355 -12.34 -3.29 13.11
N ASP A 356 -13.10 -2.30 13.58
CA ASP A 356 -12.65 -0.91 13.74
C ASP A 356 -11.61 -0.76 14.85
N GLU A 357 -11.78 -1.45 15.98
CA GLU A 357 -10.80 -1.45 17.08
C GLU A 357 -9.47 -2.08 16.66
N LEU A 358 -9.52 -3.18 15.89
CA LEU A 358 -8.33 -3.82 15.33
C LEU A 358 -7.61 -2.89 14.35
N LEU A 359 -8.36 -2.25 13.43
CA LEU A 359 -7.81 -1.28 12.49
C LEU A 359 -7.10 -0.12 13.21
N ILE A 360 -7.77 0.52 14.17
CA ILE A 360 -7.21 1.65 14.91
C ILE A 360 -5.93 1.23 15.64
N LYS A 361 -5.95 0.08 16.32
CA LYS A 361 -4.78 -0.44 17.02
C LYS A 361 -3.59 -0.62 16.07
N THR A 362 -3.80 -1.26 14.91
CA THR A 362 -2.75 -1.49 13.93
C THR A 362 -2.22 -0.19 13.32
N VAL A 363 -3.10 0.76 12.96
CA VAL A 363 -2.70 2.05 12.41
C VAL A 363 -1.92 2.87 13.44
N GLU A 364 -2.35 2.86 14.70
CA GLU A 364 -1.63 3.53 15.77
C GLU A 364 -0.25 2.92 15.99
N GLU A 365 -0.15 1.59 16.04
CA GLU A 365 1.13 0.87 16.16
C GLU A 365 2.07 1.18 15.00
N TYR A 366 1.56 1.21 13.76
CA TYR A 366 2.33 1.56 12.57
C TYR A 366 2.95 2.95 12.71
N PHE A 367 2.15 3.99 12.96
CA PHE A 367 2.69 5.35 13.05
C PHE A 367 3.55 5.56 14.31
N ARG A 368 3.19 4.93 15.43
CA ARG A 368 4.00 4.97 16.65
C ARG A 368 5.39 4.38 16.42
N ALA A 369 5.52 3.32 15.62
CA ALA A 369 6.81 2.70 15.31
C ALA A 369 7.75 3.63 14.52
N GLY A 370 7.21 4.57 13.75
CA GLY A 370 7.99 5.55 12.97
C GLY A 370 8.15 6.92 13.64
N CYS A 371 7.73 7.06 14.89
CA CYS A 371 7.71 8.33 15.61
C CYS A 371 8.99 8.49 16.46
N ALA A 372 9.83 9.47 16.12
CA ALA A 372 11.04 9.77 16.88
C ALA A 372 10.77 10.61 18.17
N ASP A 373 9.79 11.52 18.11
CA ASP A 373 9.40 12.38 19.23
C ASP A 373 7.95 12.11 19.67
N SER A 374 7.81 11.43 20.80
CA SER A 374 6.50 11.12 21.40
C SER A 374 5.94 12.24 22.28
N THR A 375 6.71 13.32 22.51
CA THR A 375 6.34 14.40 23.43
C THR A 375 5.59 15.54 22.76
N SER A 376 5.85 15.77 21.47
CA SER A 376 5.15 16.78 20.69
C SER A 376 3.67 16.43 20.45
N LYS A 377 2.84 17.48 20.32
CA LYS A 377 1.43 17.36 19.93
C LYS A 377 1.30 16.81 18.51
N ILE A 378 2.09 17.33 17.57
CA ILE A 378 2.23 16.77 16.23
C ILE A 378 3.45 15.86 16.19
N ARG A 379 3.22 14.59 15.88
CA ARG A 379 4.19 13.51 15.86
C ARG A 379 4.42 13.06 14.42
N THR A 380 5.11 13.89 13.65
CA THR A 380 5.41 13.60 12.24
C THR A 380 6.40 12.46 12.11
N THR A 381 6.02 11.45 11.33
CA THR A 381 6.83 10.25 11.10
C THR A 381 7.57 10.34 9.76
N GLN A 382 8.55 9.46 9.56
CA GLN A 382 9.18 9.26 8.25
C GLN A 382 8.48 8.18 7.41
N LEU A 383 7.38 7.65 7.91
CA LEU A 383 6.67 6.53 7.30
C LEU A 383 5.78 6.98 6.13
N PRO A 384 5.56 6.10 5.14
CA PRO A 384 4.57 6.33 4.09
C PRO A 384 3.15 6.34 4.65
N SER A 385 2.22 6.89 3.85
CA SER A 385 0.80 6.70 4.07
C SER A 385 0.38 5.24 3.88
N ILE A 386 -0.82 4.90 4.34
CA ILE A 386 -1.38 3.55 4.26
C ILE A 386 -2.57 3.57 3.30
N TYR A 387 -2.60 2.66 2.32
CA TYR A 387 -3.79 2.45 1.50
C TYR A 387 -4.84 1.74 2.35
N PHE A 388 -6.06 2.26 2.36
CA PHE A 388 -7.14 1.83 3.23
C PHE A 388 -8.39 1.51 2.41
N GLN A 389 -8.94 0.32 2.63
CA GLN A 389 -10.10 -0.19 1.92
C GLN A 389 -11.18 -0.61 2.91
N HIS A 390 -12.42 -0.26 2.59
CA HIS A 390 -13.62 -0.90 3.11
C HIS A 390 -14.55 -1.24 1.93
N PRO A 391 -15.65 -2.00 2.13
CA PRO A 391 -16.61 -2.24 1.07
C PRO A 391 -17.10 -0.91 0.45
N GLY A 392 -17.18 -0.86 -0.89
CA GLY A 392 -17.65 0.30 -1.65
C GLY A 392 -16.63 1.43 -1.91
N HIS A 393 -15.58 1.60 -1.10
CA HIS A 393 -14.65 2.73 -1.25
C HIS A 393 -13.24 2.49 -0.70
N SER A 394 -12.28 3.24 -1.22
CA SER A 394 -10.89 3.24 -0.74
C SER A 394 -10.38 4.66 -0.52
N MET A 395 -9.51 4.79 0.46
CA MET A 395 -8.92 6.05 0.89
C MET A 395 -7.44 5.86 1.26
N THR A 396 -6.74 6.94 1.56
CA THR A 396 -5.36 6.89 2.02
C THR A 396 -5.27 7.44 3.45
N ILE A 397 -4.89 6.59 4.41
CA ILE A 397 -4.64 7.04 5.79
C ILE A 397 -3.30 7.76 5.83
N VAL A 398 -3.33 9.01 6.24
CA VAL A 398 -2.17 9.90 6.37
C VAL A 398 -1.81 10.20 7.82
N GLY A 399 -2.55 9.63 8.78
CA GLY A 399 -2.25 9.78 10.19
C GLY A 399 -3.37 9.28 11.10
N LEU A 400 -3.17 9.51 12.40
CA LEU A 400 -4.13 9.18 13.44
C LEU A 400 -4.09 10.28 14.51
N GLU A 401 -5.26 10.77 14.88
CA GLU A 401 -5.43 11.79 15.89
C GLU A 401 -6.14 11.22 17.12
N LYS A 402 -5.63 11.59 18.30
CA LYS A 402 -6.29 11.36 19.58
C LYS A 402 -6.77 12.68 20.16
N LYS A 403 -8.05 12.74 20.52
CA LYS A 403 -8.71 13.88 21.17
C LYS A 403 -8.57 13.81 22.70
N LEU A 404 -8.71 14.95 23.37
CA LEU A 404 -8.64 15.06 24.84
C LEU A 404 -9.73 14.26 25.57
N ASP A 405 -10.88 14.02 24.93
CA ASP A 405 -11.95 13.17 25.45
C ASP A 405 -11.67 11.65 25.28
N GLY A 406 -10.52 11.31 24.70
CA GLY A 406 -10.10 9.94 24.38
C GLY A 406 -10.63 9.40 23.05
N SER A 407 -11.45 10.16 22.33
CA SER A 407 -11.91 9.76 21.00
C SER A 407 -10.76 9.78 19.98
N ILE A 408 -10.86 8.92 18.98
CA ILE A 408 -9.84 8.73 17.95
C ILE A 408 -10.43 9.05 16.58
N ASN A 409 -9.67 9.78 15.78
CA ASN A 409 -9.95 10.02 14.35
C ASN A 409 -8.81 9.45 13.51
N LEU A 410 -9.15 8.72 12.46
CA LEU A 410 -8.21 8.52 11.35
C LEU A 410 -8.10 9.82 10.56
N LEU A 411 -6.86 10.19 10.23
CA LEU A 411 -6.58 11.27 9.30
C LEU A 411 -6.41 10.67 7.91
N VAL A 412 -7.16 11.17 6.94
CA VAL A 412 -7.28 10.55 5.62
C VAL A 412 -7.24 11.58 4.50
N PHE A 413 -6.64 11.18 3.39
CA PHE A 413 -6.90 11.75 2.08
C PHE A 413 -7.93 10.88 1.36
N ASP A 414 -8.95 11.54 0.83
CA ASP A 414 -10.08 10.90 0.18
C ASP A 414 -10.15 11.37 -1.27
N PRO A 415 -9.90 10.47 -2.24
CA PRO A 415 -9.85 10.87 -3.65
C PRO A 415 -11.20 11.38 -4.18
N MET A 416 -12.31 11.17 -3.46
CA MET A 416 -13.62 11.67 -3.87
C MET A 416 -13.82 13.16 -3.65
N PHE A 417 -12.96 13.80 -2.85
CA PHE A 417 -13.10 15.21 -2.49
C PHE A 417 -11.90 16.02 -2.96
N HIS A 418 -12.15 17.27 -3.32
CA HIS A 418 -11.06 18.22 -3.57
C HIS A 418 -10.67 18.90 -2.26
N ASP A 419 -9.40 19.25 -2.10
CA ASP A 419 -8.97 20.07 -0.97
C ASP A 419 -9.74 21.40 -0.98
N ALA A 420 -10.25 21.79 0.18
CA ALA A 420 -10.96 23.06 0.32
C ALA A 420 -10.04 24.23 -0.14
N PRO A 421 -10.56 25.23 -0.89
CA PRO A 421 -9.79 26.40 -1.31
C PRO A 421 -9.07 27.09 -0.15
N ASP A 422 -9.70 27.04 1.03
CA ASP A 422 -9.17 27.57 2.27
C ASP A 422 -8.02 26.77 2.89
N VAL A 423 -7.88 25.48 2.57
CA VAL A 423 -6.67 24.71 2.89
C VAL A 423 -5.58 25.04 1.87
N ILE A 424 -5.93 25.07 0.58
CA ILE A 424 -5.00 25.35 -0.52
C ILE A 424 -4.33 26.73 -0.35
N LYS A 425 -5.08 27.76 0.08
CA LYS A 425 -4.53 29.13 0.30
C LYS A 425 -3.45 29.19 1.39
N HIS A 426 -3.32 28.16 2.22
CA HIS A 426 -2.34 28.09 3.31
C HIS A 426 -1.08 27.29 2.94
N ILE A 427 -1.06 26.62 1.80
CA ILE A 427 0.11 25.90 1.30
C ILE A 427 1.30 26.86 1.16
N GLY A 428 2.47 26.43 1.64
CA GLY A 428 3.72 27.22 1.62
C GLY A 428 3.80 28.33 2.67
N LYS A 429 2.74 28.63 3.42
CA LYS A 429 2.81 29.62 4.50
C LYS A 429 3.55 29.05 5.72
N MET A 430 4.54 29.79 6.21
CA MET A 430 5.31 29.41 7.40
C MET A 430 4.47 29.44 8.67
N SER A 431 3.53 30.38 8.79
CA SER A 431 2.55 30.42 9.88
C SER A 431 1.22 30.98 9.39
N PHE A 432 0.13 30.54 10.02
CA PHE A 432 -1.20 31.09 9.85
C PHE A 432 -2.03 30.74 11.09
N SER A 433 -3.11 31.48 11.34
CA SER A 433 -4.05 31.19 12.42
C SER A 433 -5.48 31.18 11.89
N VAL A 434 -6.28 30.21 12.32
CA VAL A 434 -7.71 30.09 12.01
C VAL A 434 -8.53 30.07 13.28
N LYS A 435 -9.76 30.60 13.22
CA LYS A 435 -10.65 30.66 14.40
C LYS A 435 -11.26 29.30 14.75
N ASN A 436 -11.65 28.51 13.76
CA ASN A 436 -12.28 27.20 13.97
C ASN A 436 -11.54 26.12 13.15
N PRO A 437 -10.40 25.61 13.63
CA PRO A 437 -9.61 24.62 12.90
C PRO A 437 -10.37 23.31 12.63
N ALA A 438 -11.32 22.93 13.50
CA ALA A 438 -12.09 21.71 13.35
C ALA A 438 -12.93 21.66 12.06
N GLU A 439 -13.44 22.80 11.58
CA GLU A 439 -14.19 22.89 10.32
C GLU A 439 -13.33 22.57 9.10
N TYR A 440 -12.07 23.00 9.12
CA TYR A 440 -11.10 22.77 8.03
C TYR A 440 -10.64 21.31 8.02
N LEU A 441 -10.58 20.69 9.19
CA LEU A 441 -10.14 19.30 9.37
C LEU A 441 -11.25 18.27 9.15
N ARG A 442 -12.51 18.71 9.07
CA ARG A 442 -13.67 17.81 8.99
C ARG A 442 -13.59 16.85 7.80
N ALA A 443 -13.20 17.33 6.62
CA ALA A 443 -13.09 16.49 5.42
C ALA A 443 -12.01 15.40 5.53
N TYR A 444 -10.98 15.63 6.37
CA TYR A 444 -9.82 14.75 6.55
C TYR A 444 -9.94 13.83 7.77
N ARG A 445 -11.00 13.95 8.58
CA ARG A 445 -11.21 13.12 9.78
C ARG A 445 -12.24 12.03 9.51
N ARG A 446 -11.94 10.80 9.92
CA ARG A 446 -12.90 9.70 10.00
C ARG A 446 -12.93 9.18 11.44
N ASN A 447 -14.05 9.43 12.11
CA ASN A 447 -14.24 9.07 13.52
C ASN A 447 -14.71 7.62 13.67
N MET A 448 -14.79 7.14 14.91
CA MET A 448 -15.29 5.79 15.20
C MET A 448 -16.73 5.55 14.74
N LYS A 449 -17.58 6.58 14.66
CA LYS A 449 -18.96 6.44 14.15
C LYS A 449 -18.95 6.09 12.67
N TYR A 450 -18.08 6.70 11.88
CA TYR A 450 -17.86 6.35 10.47
C TYR A 450 -17.41 4.89 10.34
N LEU A 451 -16.38 4.50 11.08
CA LEU A 451 -15.77 3.16 10.95
C LEU A 451 -16.75 2.04 11.34
N ARG A 452 -17.55 2.22 12.40
CA ARG A 452 -18.48 1.19 12.89
C ARG A 452 -19.58 0.79 11.91
N LYS A 453 -19.79 1.54 10.82
CA LYS A 453 -20.72 1.15 9.74
C LYS A 453 -20.23 -0.09 8.99
N TYR A 454 -18.92 -0.33 8.96
CA TYR A 454 -18.31 -1.36 8.16
C TYR A 454 -17.92 -2.58 9.01
N ARG A 455 -18.12 -3.78 8.47
CA ARG A 455 -17.84 -5.05 9.17
C ARG A 455 -16.42 -5.58 8.97
N ALA A 456 -15.71 -5.02 8.00
CA ALA A 456 -14.38 -5.47 7.61
C ALA A 456 -13.62 -4.34 6.94
N PHE A 457 -12.30 -4.38 7.08
CA PHE A 457 -11.37 -3.43 6.50
C PHE A 457 -10.18 -4.16 5.91
N GLU A 458 -9.50 -3.53 4.96
CA GLU A 458 -8.16 -3.93 4.56
C GLU A 458 -7.24 -2.71 4.53
N VAL A 459 -5.97 -2.94 4.83
CA VAL A 459 -4.93 -1.95 4.67
C VAL A 459 -3.75 -2.54 3.91
N LEU A 460 -3.04 -1.68 3.20
CA LEU A 460 -1.78 -1.97 2.55
C LEU A 460 -0.77 -0.90 2.95
N SER A 461 0.25 -1.30 3.69
CA SER A 461 1.35 -0.43 4.12
C SER A 461 2.65 -0.82 3.40
N GLN A 462 3.48 0.18 3.12
CA GLN A 462 4.82 -0.08 2.59
C GLN A 462 5.79 -0.42 3.73
N LEU A 463 6.83 -1.16 3.36
CA LEU A 463 7.76 -1.74 4.28
C LEU A 463 9.15 -1.02 4.18
N ASN A 464 9.70 -0.45 5.27
CA ASN A 464 11.04 0.20 5.49
C ASN A 464 12.14 -0.50 6.40
N PHE A 465 13.02 -1.37 5.92
CA PHE A 465 14.21 -1.91 6.63
C PHE A 465 15.43 -1.63 5.76
N ILE A 466 16.61 -1.75 6.35
CA ILE A 466 17.84 -1.18 5.83
C ILE A 466 18.87 -2.29 5.60
N THR A 467 19.14 -2.63 4.34
CA THR A 467 20.33 -3.40 3.96
C THR A 467 20.83 -2.99 2.58
N GLY A 468 22.16 -2.86 2.43
CA GLY A 468 22.81 -2.36 1.21
C GLY A 468 23.15 -3.42 0.17
N ASN A 469 22.78 -4.69 0.36
CA ASN A 469 23.16 -5.77 -0.58
C ASN A 469 21.98 -6.70 -0.90
N LYS A 470 21.54 -6.67 -2.17
CA LYS A 470 20.42 -7.46 -2.70
C LYS A 470 20.58 -8.98 -2.47
N HIS A 471 21.80 -9.51 -2.50
CA HIS A 471 22.04 -10.93 -2.25
C HIS A 471 21.96 -11.30 -0.77
N LYS A 472 22.31 -10.37 0.13
CA LYS A 472 22.16 -10.55 1.59
C LYS A 472 20.68 -10.59 1.97
N LEU A 473 19.88 -9.67 1.42
CA LEU A 473 18.42 -9.62 1.63
C LEU A 473 17.74 -10.96 1.29
N ALA A 474 18.06 -11.54 0.13
CA ALA A 474 17.46 -12.80 -0.31
C ALA A 474 17.81 -14.00 0.60
N GLU A 475 18.99 -14.00 1.23
CA GLU A 475 19.34 -15.03 2.22
C GLU A 475 18.66 -14.79 3.57
N VAL A 476 18.56 -13.53 4.01
CA VAL A 476 17.87 -13.17 5.26
C VAL A 476 16.38 -13.48 5.17
N GLN A 477 15.71 -13.11 4.08
CA GLN A 477 14.29 -13.42 3.83
C GLN A 477 14.03 -14.93 3.78
N ALA A 478 14.91 -15.70 3.11
CA ALA A 478 14.77 -17.16 3.05
C ALA A 478 14.91 -17.87 4.40
N ILE A 479 15.58 -17.23 5.38
CA ILE A 479 15.82 -17.80 6.72
C ILE A 479 14.81 -17.29 7.75
N LEU A 480 14.44 -16.01 7.70
CA LEU A 480 13.49 -15.41 8.65
C LEU A 480 12.02 -15.71 8.30
N GLY A 481 11.69 -15.89 7.01
CA GLY A 481 10.30 -16.15 6.57
C GLY A 481 9.33 -15.03 6.97
N ASP A 482 8.03 -15.33 7.00
CA ASP A 482 6.95 -14.36 7.36
C ASP A 482 6.97 -13.93 8.85
N ALA A 483 7.96 -14.33 9.63
CA ALA A 483 8.02 -14.06 11.08
C ALA A 483 8.46 -12.63 11.42
N VAL A 484 9.14 -11.96 10.49
CA VAL A 484 9.62 -10.58 10.66
C VAL A 484 9.45 -9.88 9.32
N ASP A 485 8.85 -8.70 9.37
CA ASP A 485 8.72 -7.84 8.20
C ASP A 485 10.06 -7.14 7.93
N LEU A 486 10.68 -7.47 6.80
CA LEU A 486 12.00 -7.00 6.39
C LEU A 486 11.89 -6.39 4.99
N GLN A 487 12.63 -5.34 4.78
CA GLN A 487 12.39 -4.24 3.83
C GLN A 487 13.81 -3.67 3.52
N SER A 488 14.14 -2.98 2.41
CA SER A 488 15.58 -2.77 2.07
C SER A 488 15.96 -1.35 1.63
N ARG A 489 16.79 -0.68 2.44
CA ARG A 489 17.39 0.64 2.16
C ARG A 489 18.91 0.54 2.07
N SER A 490 19.44 0.93 0.92
CA SER A 490 20.88 1.13 0.76
C SER A 490 21.26 2.49 1.32
N ILE A 491 22.07 2.51 2.37
CA ILE A 491 22.61 3.73 2.97
C ILE A 491 24.12 3.69 2.82
N ASP A 492 24.69 4.75 2.27
CA ASP A 492 26.14 4.90 2.21
C ASP A 492 26.63 5.35 3.59
N LEU A 493 27.34 4.45 4.27
CA LEU A 493 27.82 4.63 5.63
C LEU A 493 29.33 4.51 5.63
N VAL A 494 29.99 5.43 6.33
CA VAL A 494 31.43 5.33 6.59
C VAL A 494 31.68 4.10 7.45
N GLU A 495 32.44 3.14 6.91
CA GLU A 495 32.89 1.96 7.65
C GLU A 495 34.21 2.29 8.36
N ILE A 496 34.18 2.29 9.69
CA ILE A 496 35.40 2.45 10.50
C ILE A 496 36.30 1.22 10.40
N GLN A 497 37.55 1.35 10.85
CA GLN A 497 38.46 0.23 11.02
C GLN A 497 38.38 -0.28 12.46
N GLY A 498 38.39 -1.60 12.66
CA GLY A 498 38.30 -2.22 13.97
C GLY A 498 38.01 -3.71 13.91
N THR A 499 37.54 -4.25 15.03
CA THR A 499 36.96 -5.60 15.09
C THR A 499 35.60 -5.64 14.38
N ILE A 500 35.13 -6.83 14.00
CA ILE A 500 33.83 -6.98 13.34
C ILE A 500 32.69 -6.47 14.24
N GLU A 501 32.82 -6.65 15.55
CA GLU A 501 31.85 -6.17 16.54
C GLU A 501 31.81 -4.64 16.61
N GLU A 502 32.97 -3.97 16.66
CA GLU A 502 33.05 -2.50 16.66
C GLU A 502 32.51 -1.90 15.37
N ILE A 503 32.88 -2.49 14.23
CA ILE A 503 32.42 -2.05 12.90
C ILE A 503 30.91 -2.19 12.81
N SER A 504 30.35 -3.36 13.14
CA SER A 504 28.90 -3.58 13.07
C SER A 504 28.13 -2.69 14.04
N LYS A 505 28.65 -2.43 15.25
CA LYS A 505 28.02 -1.49 16.18
C LYS A 505 28.04 -0.06 15.66
N ASP A 506 29.19 0.46 15.22
CA ASP A 506 29.29 1.82 14.71
C ASP A 506 28.43 2.02 13.45
N LYS A 507 28.46 1.05 12.53
CA LYS A 507 27.59 1.01 11.35
C LYS A 507 26.12 1.02 11.74
N CYS A 508 25.73 0.25 12.75
CA CYS A 508 24.36 0.23 13.27
C CYS A 508 23.97 1.58 13.89
N ARG A 509 24.84 2.20 14.69
CA ARG A 509 24.57 3.54 15.27
C ARG A 509 24.38 4.59 14.17
N ARG A 510 25.29 4.65 13.20
CA ARG A 510 25.18 5.60 12.07
C ARG A 510 23.96 5.32 11.20
N ALA A 511 23.63 4.05 10.96
CA ALA A 511 22.40 3.68 10.28
C ALA A 511 21.18 4.18 11.05
N ALA A 512 21.14 3.96 12.37
CA ALA A 512 20.05 4.44 13.23
C ALA A 512 19.93 5.96 13.21
N GLU A 513 21.05 6.69 13.26
CA GLU A 513 21.07 8.16 13.13
C GLU A 513 20.55 8.66 11.77
N GLN A 514 20.82 7.95 10.67
CA GLN A 514 20.31 8.37 9.35
C GLN A 514 18.87 7.93 9.09
N VAL A 515 18.47 6.79 9.66
CA VAL A 515 17.12 6.21 9.50
C VAL A 515 16.13 6.84 10.46
N GLN A 516 16.59 7.32 11.61
CA GLN A 516 15.75 7.83 12.70
C GLN A 516 14.70 6.81 13.17
N GLY A 517 15.10 5.53 13.25
CA GLY A 517 14.22 4.43 13.65
C GLY A 517 14.97 3.10 13.78
N PRO A 518 14.24 1.98 13.96
CA PRO A 518 14.85 0.68 14.13
C PRO A 518 15.67 0.27 12.91
N VAL A 519 16.88 -0.25 13.14
CA VAL A 519 17.78 -0.68 12.08
C VAL A 519 18.38 -2.05 12.41
N LEU A 520 18.57 -2.86 11.38
CA LEU A 520 19.33 -4.09 11.46
C LEU A 520 20.40 -4.06 10.35
N VAL A 521 21.67 -4.02 10.74
CA VAL A 521 22.80 -4.06 9.80
C VAL A 521 23.53 -5.40 9.87
N GLU A 522 24.26 -5.76 8.81
CA GLU A 522 25.00 -7.01 8.73
C GLU A 522 26.40 -6.81 8.14
N ASP A 523 27.42 -7.30 8.86
CA ASP A 523 28.78 -7.42 8.37
C ASP A 523 29.28 -8.87 8.42
N THR A 524 30.17 -9.19 7.49
CA THR A 524 30.76 -10.52 7.36
C THR A 524 32.28 -10.40 7.43
N ALA A 525 32.92 -11.27 8.20
CA ALA A 525 34.36 -11.40 8.28
C ALA A 525 34.81 -12.82 7.87
N LEU A 526 35.97 -12.89 7.23
CA LEU A 526 36.69 -14.14 6.98
C LEU A 526 38.05 -14.08 7.68
N ILE A 527 38.19 -14.88 8.72
CA ILE A 527 39.32 -14.89 9.65
C ILE A 527 40.22 -16.05 9.26
N PHE A 528 41.51 -15.80 8.99
CA PHE A 528 42.50 -16.88 8.92
C PHE A 528 43.23 -16.96 10.25
N ASN A 529 43.30 -18.16 10.84
CA ASN A 529 43.95 -18.34 12.14
C ASN A 529 45.45 -18.04 12.06
N ALA A 530 46.09 -18.45 10.97
CA ALA A 530 47.49 -18.15 10.66
C ALA A 530 47.82 -16.64 10.58
N PHE A 531 46.84 -15.80 10.26
CA PHE A 531 46.98 -14.34 10.14
C PHE A 531 46.44 -13.60 11.37
N GLN A 532 46.33 -14.27 12.51
CA GLN A 532 45.84 -13.67 13.76
C GLN A 532 44.52 -12.90 13.57
N ASN A 533 43.58 -13.55 12.89
CA ASN A 533 42.24 -13.06 12.54
C ASN A 533 42.10 -12.18 11.30
N LEU A 534 43.19 -11.83 10.61
CA LEU A 534 43.12 -11.14 9.32
C LEU A 534 42.83 -12.14 8.17
N PRO A 535 42.25 -11.69 7.04
CA PRO A 535 41.83 -10.31 6.73
C PRO A 535 40.59 -9.85 7.51
N GLY A 536 39.85 -10.76 8.14
CA GLY A 536 38.75 -10.45 9.04
C GLY A 536 37.66 -9.62 8.34
N PRO A 537 37.25 -8.46 8.89
CA PRO A 537 36.22 -7.60 8.29
C PRO A 537 36.67 -6.98 6.95
N TYR A 538 37.97 -6.97 6.64
CA TYR A 538 38.51 -6.38 5.42
C TYR A 538 38.46 -7.32 4.22
N ILE A 539 37.85 -8.51 4.35
CA ILE A 539 37.86 -9.55 3.33
C ILE A 539 37.38 -9.07 1.95
N LYS A 540 36.43 -8.12 1.89
CA LYS A 540 35.94 -7.55 0.62
C LYS A 540 37.09 -7.00 -0.22
N TRP A 541 37.92 -6.15 0.36
CA TRP A 541 39.04 -5.51 -0.33
C TRP A 541 40.12 -6.51 -0.76
N PHE A 542 40.40 -7.48 0.11
CA PHE A 542 41.33 -8.55 -0.21
C PHE A 542 40.81 -9.41 -1.36
N PHE A 543 39.52 -9.77 -1.36
CA PHE A 543 38.91 -10.55 -2.42
C PHE A 543 38.87 -9.80 -3.75
N GLU A 544 38.46 -8.53 -3.75
CA GLU A 544 38.43 -7.69 -4.96
C GLU A 544 39.82 -7.55 -5.61
N SER A 545 40.87 -7.48 -4.79
CA SER A 545 42.24 -7.30 -5.29
C SER A 545 42.92 -8.61 -5.69
N LEU A 546 42.65 -9.70 -4.96
CA LEU A 546 43.43 -10.94 -5.05
C LEU A 546 42.67 -12.09 -5.72
N GLY A 547 41.34 -12.03 -5.75
CA GLY A 547 40.47 -13.13 -6.17
C GLY A 547 40.64 -14.38 -5.30
N HIS A 548 40.02 -15.50 -5.72
CA HIS A 548 40.11 -16.76 -4.99
C HIS A 548 41.54 -17.30 -4.89
N ASP A 549 42.27 -17.28 -6.00
CA ASP A 549 43.64 -17.80 -6.07
C ASP A 549 44.60 -16.99 -5.20
N GLY A 550 44.47 -15.67 -5.21
CA GLY A 550 45.32 -14.81 -4.40
C GLY A 550 45.02 -14.96 -2.91
N LEU A 551 43.75 -15.09 -2.50
CA LEU A 551 43.39 -15.40 -1.13
C LEU A 551 43.97 -16.75 -0.66
N ASN A 552 43.98 -17.77 -1.52
CA ASN A 552 44.62 -19.05 -1.21
C ASN A 552 46.15 -18.89 -1.07
N LYS A 553 46.77 -18.14 -1.99
CA LYS A 553 48.22 -17.86 -1.99
C LYS A 553 48.69 -17.07 -0.76
N LEU A 554 47.84 -16.23 -0.16
CA LEU A 554 48.18 -15.53 1.10
C LEU A 554 48.63 -16.49 2.19
N LEU A 555 48.03 -17.68 2.24
CA LEU A 555 48.35 -18.68 3.23
C LEU A 555 49.47 -19.61 2.80
N ALA A 556 50.03 -19.52 1.60
CA ALA A 556 50.99 -20.50 1.05
C ALA A 556 52.18 -20.81 1.99
N GLY A 557 52.70 -19.79 2.68
CA GLY A 557 53.82 -19.92 3.63
C GLY A 557 53.47 -20.45 5.03
N PHE A 558 52.20 -20.75 5.31
CA PHE A 558 51.72 -21.20 6.61
C PHE A 558 51.24 -22.65 6.53
N GLU A 559 51.59 -23.49 7.50
CA GLU A 559 51.04 -24.85 7.57
C GLU A 559 49.55 -24.83 7.94
N ASP A 560 49.18 -23.90 8.83
CA ASP A 560 47.80 -23.74 9.26
C ASP A 560 46.95 -23.05 8.18
N LYS A 561 45.94 -23.77 7.68
CA LYS A 561 44.93 -23.27 6.73
C LYS A 561 43.55 -23.11 7.38
N THR A 562 43.46 -23.26 8.69
CA THR A 562 42.18 -23.13 9.40
C THR A 562 41.70 -21.69 9.34
N ALA A 563 40.40 -21.54 9.17
CA ALA A 563 39.74 -20.26 9.03
C ALA A 563 38.38 -20.30 9.71
N GLN A 564 37.87 -19.13 10.02
CA GLN A 564 36.54 -18.94 10.56
C GLN A 564 35.79 -17.93 9.72
N SER A 565 34.56 -18.26 9.37
CA SER A 565 33.61 -17.30 8.83
C SER A 565 32.73 -16.77 9.94
N VAL A 566 32.56 -15.45 10.01
CA VAL A 566 31.80 -14.76 11.05
C VAL A 566 30.78 -13.83 10.41
N CYS A 567 29.51 -13.97 10.80
CA CYS A 567 28.45 -13.02 10.47
C CYS A 567 28.06 -12.30 11.75
N THR A 568 28.00 -10.98 11.71
CA THR A 568 27.48 -10.17 12.82
C THR A 568 26.30 -9.36 12.30
N PHE A 569 25.12 -9.65 12.83
CA PHE A 569 23.98 -8.74 12.74
C PHE A 569 24.04 -7.78 13.93
N ALA A 570 23.76 -6.50 13.70
CA ALA A 570 23.63 -5.52 14.77
C ALA A 570 22.27 -4.83 14.64
N TYR A 571 21.48 -4.85 15.70
CA TYR A 571 20.15 -4.26 15.80
C TYR A 571 20.19 -3.03 16.71
N SER A 572 19.48 -1.98 16.35
CA SER A 572 19.16 -0.86 17.24
C SER A 572 17.68 -0.49 17.07
N GLU A 573 17.03 -0.07 18.16
CA GLU A 573 15.66 0.44 18.14
C GLU A 573 15.57 1.86 17.56
N GLY A 574 16.68 2.59 17.48
CA GLY A 574 16.71 3.96 16.98
C GLY A 574 17.91 4.76 17.50
N PRO A 575 18.00 6.06 17.14
CA PRO A 575 19.04 6.96 17.64
C PRO A 575 19.12 6.93 19.18
N GLY A 576 20.34 6.86 19.72
CA GLY A 576 20.57 6.85 21.16
C GLY A 576 20.45 5.47 21.85
N HIS A 577 19.96 4.43 21.15
CA HIS A 577 19.94 3.07 21.67
C HIS A 577 21.25 2.34 21.34
N GLU A 578 21.82 1.64 22.33
CA GLU A 578 23.05 0.87 22.15
C GLU A 578 22.77 -0.39 21.30
N PRO A 579 23.53 -0.62 20.20
CA PRO A 579 23.26 -1.75 19.33
C PRO A 579 23.49 -3.11 19.99
N ILE A 580 22.53 -4.01 19.78
CA ILE A 580 22.58 -5.42 20.19
C ILE A 580 23.16 -6.23 19.05
N ILE A 581 24.15 -7.07 19.33
CA ILE A 581 24.82 -7.88 18.31
C ILE A 581 24.41 -9.36 18.38
N PHE A 582 24.13 -9.94 17.22
CA PHE A 582 23.87 -11.36 17.03
C PHE A 582 24.93 -11.93 16.10
N GLN A 583 25.82 -12.74 16.67
CA GLN A 583 26.97 -13.23 15.93
C GLN A 583 26.91 -14.74 15.73
N GLY A 584 27.08 -15.16 14.49
CA GLY A 584 27.24 -16.56 14.11
C GLY A 584 28.65 -16.81 13.59
N ARG A 585 29.24 -17.94 14.01
CA ARG A 585 30.59 -18.34 13.63
C ARG A 585 30.58 -19.75 13.07
N THR A 586 31.38 -19.98 12.05
CA THR A 586 31.57 -21.30 11.47
C THR A 586 33.05 -21.52 11.18
N ASP A 587 33.60 -22.58 11.75
CA ASP A 587 34.98 -23.01 11.53
C ASP A 587 35.09 -23.82 10.25
N GLY A 588 36.23 -23.67 9.57
CA GLY A 588 36.51 -24.29 8.29
C GLY A 588 37.99 -24.20 7.93
N LYS A 589 38.28 -24.39 6.65
CA LYS A 589 39.64 -24.29 6.10
C LYS A 589 39.63 -23.58 4.76
N ILE A 590 40.72 -22.88 4.46
CA ILE A 590 40.92 -22.28 3.14
C ILE A 590 41.54 -23.31 2.21
N VAL A 591 40.87 -23.54 1.09
CA VAL A 591 41.26 -24.53 0.07
C VAL A 591 41.27 -23.88 -1.32
N PRO A 592 41.91 -24.52 -2.33
CA PRO A 592 41.77 -24.08 -3.71
C PRO A 592 40.30 -24.05 -4.12
N ALA A 593 39.91 -23.07 -4.94
CA ALA A 593 38.53 -22.81 -5.29
C ALA A 593 37.84 -24.03 -5.94
N ARG A 594 36.67 -24.41 -5.43
CA ARG A 594 35.81 -25.46 -6.01
C ARG A 594 34.35 -25.01 -6.02
N GLY A 595 33.53 -25.61 -6.89
CA GLY A 595 32.12 -25.25 -7.05
C GLY A 595 31.87 -24.00 -7.91
N ALA A 596 30.65 -23.46 -7.83
CA ALA A 596 30.24 -22.32 -8.65
C ALA A 596 30.83 -21.00 -8.13
N ILE A 597 31.51 -20.25 -9.00
CA ILE A 597 32.07 -18.91 -8.70
C ILE A 597 30.99 -17.83 -8.81
N ALA A 598 29.86 -18.04 -8.13
CA ALA A 598 28.72 -17.12 -8.19
C ALA A 598 28.73 -16.10 -7.05
N PHE A 599 29.38 -16.41 -5.92
CA PHE A 599 29.25 -15.60 -4.70
C PHE A 599 30.52 -15.54 -3.85
N GLY A 600 31.14 -14.37 -3.80
CA GLY A 600 32.20 -14.02 -2.84
C GLY A 600 33.30 -15.07 -2.73
N TRP A 601 33.72 -15.37 -1.50
CA TRP A 601 34.77 -16.31 -1.16
C TRP A 601 34.26 -17.73 -0.85
N ASP A 602 32.97 -18.02 -1.05
CA ASP A 602 32.38 -19.35 -0.81
C ASP A 602 33.16 -20.51 -1.48
N PRO A 603 33.71 -20.38 -2.71
CA PRO A 603 34.47 -21.45 -3.36
C PRO A 603 35.75 -21.87 -2.63
N ILE A 604 36.30 -21.03 -1.75
CA ILE A 604 37.58 -21.32 -1.07
C ILE A 604 37.39 -21.70 0.39
N PHE A 605 36.17 -21.64 0.93
CA PHE A 605 35.89 -21.96 2.33
C PHE A 605 35.28 -23.35 2.46
N GLU A 606 36.08 -24.31 2.92
CA GLU A 606 35.69 -25.68 3.18
C GLU A 606 35.12 -25.83 4.59
N TYR A 607 33.95 -26.48 4.70
CA TYR A 607 33.29 -26.72 5.97
C TYR A 607 33.19 -28.21 6.31
N GLY A 608 33.53 -28.52 7.56
CA GLY A 608 33.22 -29.79 8.21
C GLY A 608 33.98 -31.02 7.65
N PRO A 609 33.67 -32.21 8.18
CA PRO A 609 34.35 -33.46 7.79
C PRO A 609 33.97 -33.95 6.38
N ALA A 610 32.91 -33.40 5.78
CA ALA A 610 32.47 -33.75 4.43
C ALA A 610 33.37 -33.16 3.33
N GLY A 611 34.26 -32.19 3.66
CA GLY A 611 35.26 -31.65 2.72
C GLY A 611 34.69 -30.81 1.58
N GLN A 612 33.44 -30.35 1.70
CA GLN A 612 32.79 -29.52 0.70
C GLN A 612 33.01 -28.04 0.99
N THR A 613 33.22 -27.27 -0.07
CA THR A 613 33.22 -25.80 -0.01
C THR A 613 31.78 -25.28 0.06
N TYR A 614 31.58 -24.06 0.57
CA TYR A 614 30.25 -23.44 0.58
C TYR A 614 29.62 -23.35 -0.81
N ALA A 615 30.43 -23.19 -1.87
CA ALA A 615 29.95 -23.12 -3.25
C ALA A 615 29.54 -24.48 -3.84
N GLU A 616 29.95 -25.60 -3.22
CA GLU A 616 29.56 -26.96 -3.62
C GLU A 616 28.27 -27.42 -2.90
N MET A 617 27.80 -26.66 -1.92
CA MET A 617 26.62 -27.01 -1.12
C MET A 617 25.33 -26.43 -1.71
N PRO A 618 24.22 -27.19 -1.69
CA PRO A 618 22.90 -26.63 -1.94
C PRO A 618 22.59 -25.49 -0.96
N LYS A 619 21.96 -24.42 -1.45
CA LYS A 619 21.68 -23.21 -0.66
C LYS A 619 20.93 -23.50 0.65
N ALA A 620 19.95 -24.40 0.61
CA ALA A 620 19.18 -24.80 1.79
C ALA A 620 20.01 -25.52 2.86
N GLU A 621 21.03 -26.28 2.45
CA GLU A 621 21.94 -26.96 3.38
C GLU A 621 22.96 -25.98 3.96
N LYS A 622 23.56 -25.13 3.11
CA LYS A 622 24.46 -24.04 3.52
C LYS A 622 23.79 -23.17 4.59
N ASN A 623 22.54 -22.76 4.38
CA ASN A 623 21.83 -21.88 5.29
C ASN A 623 21.75 -22.44 6.73
N LYS A 624 21.61 -23.77 6.90
CA LYS A 624 21.52 -24.42 8.22
C LYS A 624 22.83 -24.39 9.02
N ILE A 625 23.97 -24.34 8.34
CA ILE A 625 25.30 -24.45 8.97
C ILE A 625 26.13 -23.16 8.90
N SER A 626 25.71 -22.23 8.04
CA SER A 626 26.45 -21.01 7.76
C SER A 626 26.52 -20.09 8.98
N HIS A 627 27.61 -19.33 9.04
CA HIS A 627 27.79 -18.22 9.97
C HIS A 627 26.58 -17.27 9.96
N ARG A 628 26.03 -16.94 8.78
CA ARG A 628 24.83 -16.10 8.63
C ARG A 628 23.59 -16.75 9.22
N GLY A 629 23.32 -18.02 8.89
CA GLY A 629 22.19 -18.77 9.45
C GLY A 629 22.22 -18.85 10.98
N LYS A 630 23.38 -19.18 11.55
CA LYS A 630 23.57 -19.19 13.01
C LYS A 630 23.36 -17.83 13.67
N ALA A 631 23.74 -16.74 12.99
CA ALA A 631 23.53 -15.39 13.49
C ALA A 631 22.04 -15.02 13.47
N LEU A 632 21.33 -15.41 12.40
CA LEU A 632 19.88 -15.23 12.28
C LEU A 632 19.08 -16.08 13.26
N ASP A 633 19.51 -17.31 13.57
CA ASP A 633 18.86 -18.13 14.60
C ASP A 633 18.90 -17.44 15.97
N LYS A 634 20.02 -16.78 16.30
CA LYS A 634 20.15 -15.99 17.53
C LYS A 634 19.26 -14.76 17.52
N LEU A 635 19.21 -14.04 16.41
CA LEU A 635 18.28 -12.91 16.23
C LEU A 635 16.83 -13.36 16.39
N LYS A 636 16.45 -14.48 15.76
CA LYS A 636 15.10 -15.04 15.83
C LYS A 636 14.72 -15.45 17.25
N ALA A 637 15.61 -16.12 17.97
CA ALA A 637 15.38 -16.49 19.36
C ALA A 637 15.13 -15.24 20.22
N TRP A 638 15.95 -14.21 20.05
CA TRP A 638 15.80 -12.93 20.76
C TRP A 638 14.49 -12.21 20.43
N LEU A 639 14.08 -12.20 19.15
CA LEU A 639 12.81 -11.62 18.73
C LEU A 639 11.61 -12.35 19.34
N LEU A 640 11.64 -13.68 19.40
CA LEU A 640 10.55 -14.49 19.98
C LEU A 640 10.42 -14.26 21.50
N GLU A 641 11.54 -14.17 22.23
CA GLU A 641 11.53 -13.87 23.67
C GLU A 641 11.01 -12.46 23.99
N ALA A 642 11.21 -11.49 23.09
CA ALA A 642 10.72 -10.12 23.26
C ALA A 642 9.19 -9.99 23.08
N VAL A 643 8.57 -10.91 22.32
CA VAL A 643 7.10 -10.96 22.12
C VAL A 643 6.40 -11.55 23.34
N ASP A 644 6.98 -12.60 23.95
CA ASP A 644 6.40 -13.28 25.12
C ASP A 644 6.51 -12.46 26.42
N ASN A 645 7.49 -11.56 26.54
CA ASN A 645 7.66 -10.68 27.71
C ASN A 645 6.85 -9.37 27.66
N LYS A 646 6.13 -9.12 26.54
CA LYS A 646 5.22 -7.96 26.37
C LYS A 646 3.74 -8.35 26.42
N ALA A 647 3.43 -9.64 26.61
CA ALA A 647 2.10 -10.15 26.94
C ALA A 647 1.92 -10.25 28.46
#